data_AF-A0A286IQE2-F1
#
_entry.id   AF-A0A286IQE2-F1
#
_cell.length_a   1.000
_cell.length_b   1.000
_cell.length_c   1.000
_cell.angle_alpha   90.00
_cell.angle_beta   90.00
_cell.angle_gamma   90.00
#
_symmetry.space_group_name_H-M   'P 1'
#
loop_
_entity.id
_entity.type
_entity.pdbx_description
1 polymer ?
#
loop_
_entity_poly.entity_id
_entity_poly.type
_entity_poly.pdbx_seq_one_letter_code
_entity_poly.pdbx_strand_id
1 'polypeptide(L)'
;MKVALVGNPNSGKTSLFNQLTGLHQKVGNFPGVTVDKKTGKAKLPNGVTITVLDLPGTYSLYPNSLDENVVLDILLNPDNSDFPDIIVAVVDASNLKRSLLLFYQVKALGIPCLLVLNQLDEALDKGIVLDPQKLSEKLDVDVLEINAREGLGINNLKDILARPQVLKELEVEDLSPEYTKVAKEVGEFLNEPNQYRNLQIAAQGEKLSFLTTAEFVGIEKIKKELNFIPSKFQTWETMMRFGAISELQKEVQRTKNTEITTSWLDKILLHKVWGYVIFAFILGSVFQAVFVLANYPADLIDAGIAALTSTLREVLPAGKFADLLTDGLIAGIGGVVIFIPQIALLFGFITIMEETGYMARVIVLMDKLVRKFGMSGRSVVPLISSMACAVPAIMSARTIGNWKERIVTIMVTPLMSCQARLPIYTILIALVVPNELFLGFIGYQGLALMGLYFLGAISALLAGLVIKKFIKSDSKSMFFMELPAFRPPRWSEVAYTIYEKSKTFVLEAGKVILAISLVLWVLSSYGPGESFSGAEERIVQASPELQGAELEDAIAAEKLQNSYAGHFGKTIEPVIRPLGYDWKIGIALIASFAAREVFVGTMSTIYSIGSKTEEDGTIKARLKREKDPVTGEPVFGVATSFSLLVFYVFAMMCMSTIAVVYRETKGWKWPMIQLAYMSVLAYVAAFIVYQLLK
;
A
#
# COMPACT_ATOMS: atom_id res chain seq x y z
N MET A 1 -20.77 28.94 -1.83
CA MET A 1 -19.41 29.14 -2.31
C MET A 1 -18.57 27.88 -2.13
N LYS A 2 -18.03 27.37 -3.23
CA LYS A 2 -17.11 26.24 -3.33
C LYS A 2 -15.70 26.76 -3.62
N VAL A 3 -14.75 26.36 -2.79
CA VAL A 3 -13.35 26.75 -2.90
C VAL A 3 -12.55 25.49 -3.23
N ALA A 4 -11.87 25.47 -4.38
CA ALA A 4 -10.96 24.38 -4.72
C ALA A 4 -9.52 24.74 -4.33
N LEU A 5 -8.85 23.84 -3.61
CA LEU A 5 -7.41 23.92 -3.40
C LEU A 5 -6.71 23.21 -4.55
N VAL A 6 -5.85 23.93 -5.27
CA VAL A 6 -5.10 23.41 -6.42
C VAL A 6 -3.62 23.64 -6.17
N GLY A 7 -2.76 22.69 -6.52
CA GLY A 7 -1.32 22.83 -6.32
C GLY A 7 -0.56 21.58 -6.69
N ASN A 8 0.77 21.72 -6.75
CA ASN A 8 1.64 20.57 -6.97
C ASN A 8 1.56 19.57 -5.80
N PRO A 9 1.82 18.28 -6.06
CA PRO A 9 2.11 17.32 -4.99
C PRO A 9 3.17 17.87 -4.03
N ASN A 10 2.95 17.70 -2.73
CA ASN A 10 3.82 18.18 -1.66
C ASN A 10 3.95 19.71 -1.52
N SER A 11 3.12 20.54 -2.16
CA SER A 11 3.13 22.01 -1.93
C SER A 11 2.52 22.43 -0.58
N GLY A 12 2.07 21.48 0.25
CA GLY A 12 1.40 21.73 1.53
C GLY A 12 -0.11 21.95 1.43
N LYS A 13 -0.72 21.65 0.27
CA LYS A 13 -2.16 21.72 0.02
C LYS A 13 -3.02 20.98 1.06
N THR A 14 -2.68 19.73 1.39
CA THR A 14 -3.43 18.96 2.40
C THR A 14 -3.24 19.50 3.82
N SER A 15 -2.07 20.06 4.15
CA SER A 15 -1.87 20.78 5.41
C SER A 15 -2.76 22.02 5.48
N LEU A 16 -2.84 22.80 4.39
CA LEU A 16 -3.72 23.97 4.29
C LEU A 16 -5.20 23.58 4.41
N PHE A 17 -5.61 22.50 3.74
CA PHE A 17 -6.95 21.94 3.85
C PHE A 17 -7.33 21.67 5.30
N ASN A 18 -6.47 20.93 6.02
CA ASN A 18 -6.70 20.59 7.42
C ASN A 18 -6.80 21.83 8.32
N GLN A 19 -5.99 22.87 8.07
CA GLN A 19 -6.05 24.13 8.83
C GLN A 19 -7.33 24.93 8.55
N LEU A 20 -7.84 24.88 7.31
CA LEU A 20 -9.08 25.58 6.94
C LEU A 20 -10.33 24.89 7.48
N THR A 21 -10.40 23.56 7.40
CA THR A 21 -11.61 22.78 7.72
C THR A 21 -11.61 22.19 9.14
N GLY A 22 -10.45 22.18 9.81
CA GLY A 22 -10.24 21.39 11.02
C GLY A 22 -10.35 19.89 10.75
N LEU A 23 -10.63 19.10 11.81
CA LEU A 23 -10.81 17.63 11.73
C LEU A 23 -12.15 17.20 11.10
N HIS A 24 -13.00 18.13 10.67
CA HIS A 24 -14.33 17.86 10.12
C HIS A 24 -14.32 17.66 8.59
N GLN A 25 -13.55 16.67 8.13
CA GLN A 25 -13.48 16.29 6.72
C GLN A 25 -14.37 15.08 6.40
N LYS A 26 -14.95 15.06 5.21
CA LYS A 26 -15.58 13.88 4.60
C LYS A 26 -14.69 13.37 3.48
N VAL A 27 -14.34 12.08 3.56
CA VAL A 27 -13.62 11.36 2.51
C VAL A 27 -14.62 10.51 1.74
N GLY A 28 -14.77 10.79 0.45
CA GLY A 28 -15.59 10.02 -0.50
C GLY A 28 -14.78 9.68 -1.76
N ASN A 29 -15.45 9.39 -2.87
CA ASN A 29 -14.82 9.24 -4.19
C ASN A 29 -15.41 10.26 -5.17
N PHE A 30 -14.64 10.64 -6.19
CA PHE A 30 -15.22 11.36 -7.33
C PHE A 30 -16.11 10.40 -8.16
N PRO A 31 -17.19 10.90 -8.80
CA PRO A 31 -18.10 10.06 -9.58
C PRO A 31 -17.37 9.28 -10.68
N GLY A 32 -17.65 7.99 -10.80
CA GLY A 32 -17.14 7.14 -11.89
C GLY A 32 -15.66 6.77 -11.83
N VAL A 33 -14.90 7.23 -10.82
CA VAL A 33 -13.45 7.00 -10.74
C VAL A 33 -13.00 6.61 -9.33
N THR A 34 -11.84 5.96 -9.25
CA THR A 34 -11.29 5.41 -7.99
C THR A 34 -10.52 6.44 -7.15
N VAL A 35 -10.61 7.74 -7.46
CA VAL A 35 -9.83 8.81 -6.83
C VAL A 35 -10.55 9.31 -5.57
N ASP A 36 -9.81 9.42 -4.46
CA ASP A 36 -10.35 9.88 -3.18
C ASP A 36 -10.72 11.37 -3.26
N LYS A 37 -11.95 11.70 -2.85
CA LYS A 37 -12.50 13.05 -2.79
C LYS A 37 -12.52 13.53 -1.35
N LYS A 38 -11.71 14.55 -1.03
CA LYS A 38 -11.66 15.18 0.29
C LYS A 38 -12.41 16.50 0.27
N THR A 39 -13.48 16.58 1.08
CA THR A 39 -14.30 17.79 1.21
C THR A 39 -14.46 18.16 2.68
N GLY A 40 -14.45 19.45 2.97
CA GLY A 40 -14.67 19.97 4.32
C GLY A 40 -15.43 21.29 4.29
N LYS A 41 -16.01 21.65 5.43
CA LYS A 41 -16.69 22.95 5.58
C LYS A 41 -15.83 23.87 6.44
N ALA A 42 -15.75 25.14 6.05
CA ALA A 42 -15.09 26.17 6.83
C ALA A 42 -16.02 27.37 7.00
N LYS A 43 -15.99 28.00 8.18
CA LYS A 43 -16.72 29.25 8.44
C LYS A 43 -15.79 30.43 8.19
N LEU A 44 -16.26 31.39 7.41
CA LEU A 44 -15.60 32.66 7.16
C LEU A 44 -15.97 33.70 8.24
N PRO A 45 -15.15 34.75 8.45
CA PRO A 45 -15.40 35.81 9.43
C PRO A 45 -16.72 36.55 9.22
N ASN A 46 -17.21 36.64 7.98
CA ASN A 46 -18.49 37.24 7.62
C ASN A 46 -19.71 36.32 7.89
N GLY A 47 -19.52 35.17 8.54
CA GLY A 47 -20.57 34.20 8.86
C GLY A 47 -20.93 33.23 7.73
N VAL A 48 -20.39 33.42 6.52
CA VAL A 48 -20.63 32.51 5.38
C VAL A 48 -19.91 31.18 5.60
N THR A 49 -20.61 30.07 5.36
CA THR A 49 -20.00 28.74 5.36
C THR A 49 -19.60 28.35 3.94
N ILE A 50 -18.32 28.06 3.74
CA ILE A 50 -17.76 27.62 2.46
C ILE A 50 -17.57 26.11 2.45
N THR A 51 -17.63 25.52 1.27
CA THR A 51 -17.21 24.13 1.04
C THR A 51 -15.84 24.14 0.40
N VAL A 52 -14.85 23.57 1.08
CA VAL A 52 -13.48 23.44 0.59
C VAL A 52 -13.31 22.05 -0.01
N LEU A 53 -12.83 22.01 -1.25
CA LEU A 53 -12.51 20.79 -1.98
C LEU A 53 -10.99 20.70 -2.15
N ASP A 54 -10.40 19.62 -1.65
CA ASP A 54 -8.98 19.34 -1.89
C ASP A 54 -8.83 18.55 -3.19
N LEU A 55 -8.47 19.22 -4.28
CA LEU A 55 -8.21 18.52 -5.54
C LEU A 55 -6.91 17.72 -5.45
N PRO A 56 -6.78 16.58 -6.15
CA PRO A 56 -5.51 15.85 -6.21
C PRO A 56 -4.36 16.75 -6.67
N GLY A 57 -3.16 16.49 -6.16
CA GLY A 57 -1.98 17.27 -6.55
C GLY A 57 -1.63 17.01 -8.01
N THR A 58 -1.51 18.07 -8.81
CA THR A 58 -1.15 17.98 -10.23
C THR A 58 0.02 18.90 -10.56
N TYR A 59 0.82 18.55 -11.57
CA TYR A 59 1.92 19.42 -12.04
C TYR A 59 1.51 20.38 -13.16
N SER A 60 0.49 20.01 -13.93
CA SER A 60 -0.02 20.79 -15.05
C SER A 60 -1.45 20.34 -15.37
N LEU A 61 -2.13 21.02 -16.27
CA LEU A 61 -3.38 20.52 -16.84
C LEU A 61 -3.16 19.37 -17.85
N TYR A 62 -1.94 18.85 -18.02
CA TYR A 62 -1.66 17.65 -18.82
C TYR A 62 -1.49 16.42 -17.94
N PRO A 63 -2.56 15.62 -17.74
CA PRO A 63 -2.60 14.56 -16.78
C PRO A 63 -1.83 13.32 -17.26
N ASN A 64 -1.03 12.78 -16.34
CA ASN A 64 -0.28 11.53 -16.49
C ASN A 64 -0.83 10.41 -15.58
N SER A 65 -1.85 10.71 -14.77
CA SER A 65 -2.49 9.79 -13.83
C SER A 65 -4.01 10.01 -13.78
N LEU A 66 -4.73 9.04 -13.21
CA LEU A 66 -6.18 9.17 -12.98
C LEU A 66 -6.51 10.33 -12.03
N ASP A 67 -5.68 10.52 -11.01
CA ASP A 67 -5.81 11.62 -10.04
C ASP A 67 -5.73 12.99 -10.74
N GLU A 68 -4.78 13.17 -11.65
CA GLU A 68 -4.64 14.40 -12.43
C GLU A 68 -5.78 14.55 -13.47
N ASN A 69 -6.27 13.46 -14.07
CA ASN A 69 -7.42 13.49 -14.99
C ASN A 69 -8.67 14.04 -14.29
N VAL A 70 -8.89 13.70 -13.02
CA VAL A 70 -10.03 14.24 -12.26
C VAL A 70 -9.94 15.74 -12.08
N VAL A 71 -8.74 16.28 -11.84
CA VAL A 71 -8.53 17.73 -11.76
C VAL A 71 -8.92 18.39 -13.08
N LEU A 72 -8.49 17.80 -14.21
CA LEU A 72 -8.82 18.30 -15.53
C LEU A 72 -10.33 18.27 -15.79
N ASP A 73 -10.98 17.14 -15.53
CA ASP A 73 -12.44 16.95 -15.73
C ASP A 73 -13.27 17.94 -14.92
N ILE A 74 -12.86 18.24 -13.68
CA ILE A 74 -13.57 19.19 -12.83
C ILE A 74 -13.35 20.61 -13.33
N LEU A 75 -12.12 21.00 -13.67
CA LEU A 75 -11.80 22.38 -14.03
C LEU A 75 -12.21 22.76 -15.46
N LEU A 76 -12.39 21.80 -16.37
CA LEU A 76 -12.86 22.04 -17.74
C LEU A 76 -14.38 21.93 -17.90
N ASN A 77 -15.12 21.48 -16.89
CA ASN A 77 -16.57 21.27 -16.97
C ASN A 77 -17.34 22.19 -16.01
N PRO A 78 -17.87 23.34 -16.48
CA PRO A 78 -18.69 24.27 -15.68
C PRO A 78 -19.93 23.64 -15.07
N ASP A 79 -20.52 22.63 -15.72
CA ASP A 79 -21.72 21.94 -15.25
C ASP A 79 -21.42 20.89 -14.17
N ASN A 80 -20.14 20.66 -13.85
CA ASN A 80 -19.76 19.71 -12.82
C ASN A 80 -20.22 20.17 -11.43
N SER A 81 -20.82 19.26 -10.67
CA SER A 81 -21.24 19.50 -9.28
C SER A 81 -20.11 19.97 -8.36
N ASP A 82 -18.84 19.70 -8.71
CA ASP A 82 -17.65 20.09 -7.97
C ASP A 82 -16.90 21.28 -8.60
N PHE A 83 -17.42 21.89 -9.67
CA PHE A 83 -16.83 23.07 -10.29
C PHE A 83 -16.70 24.21 -9.25
N PRO A 84 -15.49 24.80 -9.08
CA PRO A 84 -15.25 25.78 -8.02
C PRO A 84 -15.72 27.19 -8.40
N ASP A 85 -16.17 27.95 -7.40
CA ASP A 85 -16.45 29.38 -7.53
C ASP A 85 -15.15 30.21 -7.46
N ILE A 86 -14.14 29.69 -6.73
CA ILE A 86 -12.80 30.28 -6.60
C ILE A 86 -11.76 29.17 -6.40
N ILE A 87 -10.58 29.38 -6.96
CA ILE A 87 -9.41 28.51 -6.80
C ILE A 87 -8.40 29.18 -5.88
N VAL A 88 -7.95 28.44 -4.89
CA VAL A 88 -6.78 28.78 -4.06
C VAL A 88 -5.61 27.94 -4.55
N ALA A 89 -4.71 28.58 -5.29
CA ALA A 89 -3.54 27.95 -5.87
C ALA A 89 -2.37 27.96 -4.87
N VAL A 90 -2.03 26.79 -4.33
CA VAL A 90 -0.96 26.59 -3.36
C VAL A 90 0.36 26.37 -4.09
N VAL A 91 1.22 27.38 -4.02
CA VAL A 91 2.52 27.48 -4.70
C VAL A 91 3.63 27.23 -3.67
N ASP A 92 4.53 26.30 -3.99
CA ASP A 92 5.75 26.07 -3.21
C ASP A 92 6.79 27.16 -3.56
N ALA A 93 7.07 28.05 -2.61
CA ALA A 93 8.02 29.14 -2.75
C ALA A 93 9.45 28.65 -3.05
N SER A 94 9.81 27.45 -2.59
CA SER A 94 11.12 26.86 -2.81
C SER A 94 11.31 26.32 -4.24
N ASN A 95 10.21 26.13 -4.98
CA ASN A 95 10.16 25.65 -6.37
C ASN A 95 9.19 26.49 -7.22
N LEU A 96 9.36 27.81 -7.19
CA LEU A 96 8.44 28.78 -7.79
C LEU A 96 8.14 28.51 -9.27
N LYS A 97 9.19 28.28 -10.08
CA LYS A 97 9.06 28.08 -11.55
C LYS A 97 8.11 26.94 -11.91
N ARG A 98 8.19 25.84 -11.17
CA ARG A 98 7.37 24.64 -11.40
C ARG A 98 5.92 24.88 -10.96
N SER A 99 5.75 25.47 -9.78
CA SER A 99 4.44 25.75 -9.21
C SER A 99 3.65 26.77 -10.04
N LEU A 100 4.33 27.77 -10.61
CA LEU A 100 3.70 28.79 -11.43
C LEU A 100 3.15 28.25 -12.75
N LEU A 101 3.72 27.17 -13.33
CA LEU A 101 3.19 26.59 -14.57
C LEU A 101 1.71 26.21 -14.40
N LEU A 102 1.39 25.47 -13.34
CA LEU A 102 0.01 25.09 -13.04
C LEU A 102 -0.85 26.32 -12.75
N PHE A 103 -0.34 27.28 -11.98
CA PHE A 103 -1.07 28.50 -11.66
C PHE A 103 -1.49 29.26 -12.92
N TYR A 104 -0.57 29.48 -13.86
CA TYR A 104 -0.85 30.14 -15.13
C TYR A 104 -1.93 29.41 -15.95
N GLN A 105 -1.83 28.09 -16.04
CA GLN A 105 -2.83 27.28 -16.74
C GLN A 105 -4.22 27.37 -16.10
N VAL A 106 -4.28 27.33 -14.77
CA VAL A 106 -5.55 27.40 -14.04
C VAL A 106 -6.16 28.81 -14.09
N LYS A 107 -5.31 29.84 -14.00
CA LYS A 107 -5.71 31.25 -14.18
C LYS A 107 -6.32 31.45 -15.58
N ALA A 108 -5.73 30.88 -16.62
CA ALA A 108 -6.22 31.00 -18.00
C ALA A 108 -7.61 30.35 -18.24
N LEU A 109 -8.10 29.49 -17.34
CA LEU A 109 -9.45 28.91 -17.42
C LEU A 109 -10.57 29.90 -17.07
N GLY A 110 -10.24 31.13 -16.68
CA GLY A 110 -11.24 32.17 -16.36
C GLY A 110 -11.98 31.95 -15.05
N ILE A 111 -11.42 31.15 -14.14
CA ILE A 111 -11.96 30.93 -12.80
C ILE A 111 -11.25 31.92 -11.86
N PRO A 112 -11.95 32.60 -10.92
CA PRO A 112 -11.28 33.46 -9.94
C PRO A 112 -10.18 32.70 -9.21
N CYS A 113 -8.96 33.25 -9.17
CA CYS A 113 -7.79 32.60 -8.60
C CYS A 113 -7.13 33.48 -7.53
N LEU A 114 -6.79 32.87 -6.40
CA LEU A 114 -5.97 33.42 -5.34
C LEU A 114 -4.67 32.63 -5.26
N LEU A 115 -3.52 33.31 -5.23
CA LEU A 115 -2.23 32.64 -5.12
C LEU A 115 -1.78 32.63 -3.66
N VAL A 116 -1.42 31.44 -3.17
CA VAL A 116 -0.95 31.22 -1.81
C VAL A 116 0.46 30.66 -1.84
N LEU A 117 1.44 31.48 -1.44
CA LEU A 117 2.83 31.12 -1.27
C LEU A 117 3.02 30.38 0.05
N ASN A 118 3.48 29.13 -0.05
CA ASN A 118 3.77 28.27 1.09
C ASN A 118 5.24 27.83 1.07
N GLN A 119 5.73 27.28 2.18
CA GLN A 119 7.12 26.79 2.32
C GLN A 119 8.19 27.89 2.15
N LEU A 120 7.90 29.10 2.63
CA LEU A 120 8.85 30.22 2.62
C LEU A 120 10.09 29.92 3.50
N ASP A 121 9.93 29.13 4.56
CA ASP A 121 11.01 28.58 5.37
C ASP A 121 11.99 27.75 4.52
N GLU A 122 11.47 26.83 3.70
CA GLU A 122 12.29 26.02 2.79
C GLU A 122 12.94 26.85 1.69
N ALA A 123 12.23 27.85 1.18
CA ALA A 123 12.79 28.79 0.21
C ALA A 123 13.99 29.53 0.82
N LEU A 124 13.86 30.04 2.04
CA LEU A 124 14.94 30.72 2.76
C LEU A 124 16.14 29.82 3.01
N ASP A 125 15.93 28.54 3.37
CA ASP A 125 17.00 27.55 3.52
C ASP A 125 17.80 27.35 2.21
N LYS A 126 17.11 27.38 1.06
CA LYS A 126 17.71 27.33 -0.29
C LYS A 126 18.32 28.67 -0.73
N GLY A 127 18.30 29.69 0.14
CA GLY A 127 18.76 31.04 -0.16
C GLY A 127 17.82 31.83 -1.07
N ILE A 128 16.60 31.34 -1.27
CA ILE A 128 15.59 31.95 -2.13
C ILE A 128 14.79 32.97 -1.30
N VAL A 129 14.82 34.24 -1.71
CA VAL A 129 14.00 35.31 -1.16
C VAL A 129 13.05 35.80 -2.25
N LEU A 130 11.75 35.71 -1.98
CA LEU A 130 10.69 36.17 -2.87
C LEU A 130 10.14 37.53 -2.44
N ASP A 131 9.67 38.30 -3.42
CA ASP A 131 8.96 39.56 -3.22
C ASP A 131 7.46 39.36 -3.56
N PRO A 132 6.59 39.09 -2.57
CA PRO A 132 5.19 38.77 -2.81
C PRO A 132 4.39 39.94 -3.38
N GLN A 133 4.75 41.17 -3.04
CA GLN A 133 4.07 42.37 -3.54
C GLN A 133 4.29 42.50 -5.04
N LYS A 134 5.55 42.40 -5.50
CA LYS A 134 5.84 42.38 -6.94
C LYS A 134 5.20 41.19 -7.66
N LEU A 135 5.15 40.03 -7.01
CA LEU A 135 4.48 38.87 -7.57
C LEU A 135 2.98 39.13 -7.76
N SER A 136 2.32 39.79 -6.81
CA SER A 136 0.90 40.18 -6.91
C SER A 136 0.67 41.18 -8.04
N GLU A 137 1.51 42.23 -8.13
CA GLU A 137 1.44 43.24 -9.20
C GLU A 137 1.60 42.63 -10.60
N LYS A 138 2.61 41.76 -10.79
CA LYS A 138 2.93 41.16 -12.09
C LYS A 138 1.95 40.08 -12.52
N LEU A 139 1.42 39.32 -11.57
CA LEU A 139 0.42 38.29 -11.85
C LEU A 139 -1.00 38.83 -11.83
N ASP A 140 -1.21 40.09 -11.46
CA ASP A 140 -2.51 40.74 -11.31
C ASP A 140 -3.50 39.96 -10.43
N VAL A 141 -3.00 39.23 -9.43
CA VAL A 141 -3.78 38.46 -8.46
C VAL A 141 -3.34 38.73 -7.04
N ASP A 142 -4.24 38.55 -6.08
CA ASP A 142 -3.87 38.57 -4.67
C ASP A 142 -2.87 37.44 -4.38
N VAL A 143 -1.75 37.79 -3.74
CA VAL A 143 -0.72 36.86 -3.29
C VAL A 143 -0.66 36.89 -1.78
N LEU A 144 -0.80 35.72 -1.15
CA LEU A 144 -0.70 35.58 0.30
C LEU A 144 0.43 34.65 0.71
N GLU A 145 1.15 35.05 1.74
CA GLU A 145 2.12 34.21 2.42
C GLU A 145 1.44 33.38 3.50
N ILE A 146 1.69 32.07 3.51
CA ILE A 146 1.23 31.18 4.57
C ILE A 146 2.36 30.24 5.02
N ASN A 147 2.23 29.74 6.24
CA ASN A 147 2.86 28.50 6.64
C ASN A 147 1.75 27.50 6.97
N ALA A 148 1.43 26.61 6.00
CA ALA A 148 0.36 25.64 6.15
C ALA A 148 0.61 24.64 7.31
N ARG A 149 1.88 24.44 7.71
CA ARG A 149 2.25 23.54 8.80
C ARG A 149 2.04 24.18 10.17
N GLU A 150 2.34 25.46 10.31
CA GLU A 150 2.22 26.22 11.58
C GLU A 150 0.89 26.97 11.72
N GLY A 151 0.10 27.06 10.65
CA GLY A 151 -1.17 27.79 10.64
C GLY A 151 -1.02 29.30 10.50
N LEU A 152 0.18 29.81 10.18
CA LEU A 152 0.42 31.24 9.95
C LEU A 152 -0.22 31.68 8.62
N GLY A 153 -0.86 32.85 8.62
CA GLY A 153 -1.50 33.45 7.42
C GLY A 153 -2.90 32.90 7.08
N ILE A 154 -3.40 31.90 7.80
CA ILE A 154 -4.71 31.28 7.53
C ILE A 154 -5.88 32.25 7.79
N ASN A 155 -5.77 33.12 8.79
CA ASN A 155 -6.81 34.12 9.07
C ASN A 155 -6.91 35.14 7.93
N ASN A 156 -5.76 35.63 7.43
CA ASN A 156 -5.72 36.55 6.29
C ASN A 156 -6.32 35.93 5.03
N LEU A 157 -6.08 34.64 4.80
CA LEU A 157 -6.71 33.87 3.72
C LEU A 157 -8.24 33.84 3.87
N LYS A 158 -8.76 33.60 5.08
CA LYS A 158 -10.20 33.63 5.36
C LYS A 158 -10.80 35.04 5.16
N ASP A 159 -10.06 36.08 5.52
CA ASP A 159 -10.49 37.47 5.32
C ASP A 159 -10.63 37.83 3.83
N ILE A 160 -9.71 37.35 2.98
CA ILE A 160 -9.78 37.58 1.53
C ILE A 160 -10.89 36.75 0.89
N LEU A 161 -11.05 35.49 1.28
CA LEU A 161 -12.16 34.65 0.82
C LEU A 161 -13.54 35.21 1.25
N ALA A 162 -13.60 36.05 2.28
CA ALA A 162 -14.82 36.72 2.70
C ALA A 162 -15.21 37.93 1.82
N ARG A 163 -14.29 38.43 0.97
CA ARG A 163 -14.53 39.56 0.07
C ARG A 163 -15.19 39.09 -1.25
N PRO A 164 -16.02 39.94 -1.89
CA PRO A 164 -16.52 39.68 -3.23
C PRO A 164 -15.35 39.49 -4.20
N GLN A 165 -15.33 38.35 -4.89
CA GLN A 165 -14.29 38.03 -5.86
C GLN A 165 -14.67 38.68 -7.19
N VAL A 166 -13.85 39.60 -7.67
CA VAL A 166 -14.03 40.22 -8.99
C VAL A 166 -13.22 39.41 -9.99
N LEU A 167 -13.89 38.87 -11.01
CA LEU A 167 -13.22 38.38 -12.19
C LEU A 167 -12.56 39.60 -12.86
N LYS A 168 -11.24 39.71 -12.75
CA LYS A 168 -10.50 40.60 -13.64
C LYS A 168 -10.52 39.96 -15.03
N GLU A 169 -10.92 40.74 -16.05
CA GLU A 169 -10.86 40.29 -17.43
C GLU A 169 -9.44 39.82 -17.73
N LEU A 170 -9.32 38.56 -18.13
CA LEU A 170 -8.04 38.03 -18.60
C LEU A 170 -7.77 38.66 -19.96
N GLU A 171 -6.68 39.40 -20.07
CA GLU A 171 -6.05 39.61 -21.36
C GLU A 171 -5.76 38.21 -21.93
N VAL A 172 -6.33 37.93 -23.11
CA VAL A 172 -6.07 36.69 -23.84
C VAL A 172 -4.56 36.67 -24.09
N GLU A 173 -3.84 35.76 -23.40
CA GLU A 173 -2.42 35.51 -23.69
C GLU A 173 -2.26 35.38 -25.20
N ASP A 174 -1.27 36.05 -25.81
CA ASP A 174 -1.04 36.10 -27.26
C ASP A 174 -0.95 34.69 -27.86
N LEU A 175 -2.11 34.12 -28.20
CA LEU A 175 -2.25 32.82 -28.83
C LEU A 175 -1.74 32.95 -30.27
N SER A 176 -1.03 31.94 -30.75
CA SER A 176 -0.67 31.92 -32.15
C SER A 176 -1.95 31.94 -33.02
N PRO A 177 -1.94 32.57 -34.20
CA PRO A 177 -3.11 32.63 -35.07
C PRO A 177 -3.68 31.26 -35.44
N GLU A 178 -2.86 30.22 -35.43
CA GLU A 178 -3.25 28.83 -35.63
C GLU A 178 -4.13 28.32 -34.48
N TYR A 179 -3.71 28.50 -33.22
CA TYR A 179 -4.45 28.04 -32.05
C TYR A 179 -5.71 28.89 -31.80
N THR A 180 -5.69 30.18 -32.11
CA THR A 180 -6.89 31.04 -32.00
C THR A 180 -8.03 30.53 -32.89
N LYS A 181 -7.72 30.02 -34.10
CA LYS A 181 -8.75 29.45 -34.99
C LYS A 181 -9.40 28.20 -34.39
N VAL A 182 -8.56 27.27 -33.91
CA VAL A 182 -9.03 26.04 -33.24
C VAL A 182 -9.90 26.38 -32.02
N ALA A 183 -9.45 27.33 -31.19
CA ALA A 183 -10.18 27.75 -30.00
C ALA A 183 -11.57 28.32 -30.31
N LYS A 184 -11.71 29.06 -31.42
CA LYS A 184 -12.97 29.66 -31.87
C LYS A 184 -13.92 28.62 -32.42
N GLU A 185 -13.47 27.76 -33.35
CA GLU A 185 -14.34 26.73 -33.94
C GLU A 185 -14.84 25.72 -32.90
N VAL A 186 -13.98 25.31 -31.96
CA VAL A 186 -14.39 24.45 -30.84
C VAL A 186 -15.33 25.18 -29.89
N GLY A 187 -15.09 26.47 -29.62
CA GLY A 187 -15.97 27.29 -28.79
C GLY A 187 -17.36 27.50 -29.36
N GLU A 188 -17.46 27.76 -30.67
CA GLU A 188 -18.74 27.87 -31.37
C GLU A 188 -19.51 26.54 -31.36
N PHE A 189 -18.80 25.42 -31.48
CA PHE A 189 -19.42 24.09 -31.44
C PHE A 189 -19.91 23.68 -30.05
N LEU A 190 -19.17 24.02 -28.98
CA LEU A 190 -19.50 23.66 -27.60
C LEU A 190 -20.25 24.76 -26.83
N ASN A 191 -20.46 25.93 -27.44
CA ASN A 191 -20.99 27.13 -26.79
C ASN A 191 -20.18 27.56 -25.55
N GLU A 192 -18.85 27.43 -25.63
CA GLU A 192 -17.92 27.78 -24.55
C GLU A 192 -17.10 29.04 -24.92
N PRO A 193 -17.24 30.15 -24.19
CA PRO A 193 -16.58 31.41 -24.53
C PRO A 193 -15.08 31.43 -24.21
N ASN A 194 -14.59 30.60 -23.28
CA ASN A 194 -13.18 30.60 -22.90
C ASN A 194 -12.31 29.87 -23.94
N GLN A 195 -11.56 30.64 -24.73
CA GLN A 195 -10.68 30.13 -25.78
C GLN A 195 -9.63 29.12 -25.27
N TYR A 196 -9.07 29.34 -24.09
CA TYR A 196 -8.07 28.45 -23.53
C TYR A 196 -8.68 27.12 -23.08
N ARG A 197 -9.88 27.14 -22.49
CA ARG A 197 -10.66 25.94 -22.17
C ARG A 197 -10.95 25.12 -23.42
N ASN A 198 -11.35 25.78 -24.52
CA ASN A 198 -11.59 25.13 -25.81
C ASN A 198 -10.36 24.42 -26.36
N LEU A 199 -9.17 25.04 -26.26
CA LEU A 199 -7.90 24.42 -26.65
C LEU A 199 -7.56 23.22 -25.79
N GLN A 200 -7.79 23.30 -24.48
CA GLN A 200 -7.56 22.16 -23.58
C GLN A 200 -8.53 21.01 -23.87
N ILE A 201 -9.81 21.30 -24.16
CA ILE A 201 -10.78 20.30 -24.59
C ILE A 201 -10.34 19.64 -25.91
N ALA A 202 -9.90 20.43 -26.90
CA ALA A 202 -9.41 19.89 -28.17
C ALA A 202 -8.15 19.03 -28.01
N ALA A 203 -7.21 19.45 -27.15
CA ALA A 203 -5.98 18.72 -26.89
C ALA A 203 -6.23 17.40 -26.15
N GLN A 204 -7.27 17.31 -25.32
CA GLN A 204 -7.42 16.24 -24.33
C GLN A 204 -8.73 15.47 -24.40
N GLY A 205 -9.54 15.66 -25.45
CA GLY A 205 -10.89 15.09 -25.58
C GLY A 205 -11.02 13.60 -25.26
N GLU A 206 -10.03 12.75 -25.60
CA GLU A 206 -10.05 11.31 -25.29
C GLU A 206 -10.07 11.00 -23.79
N LYS A 207 -9.58 11.93 -22.96
CA LYS A 207 -9.48 11.78 -21.51
C LYS A 207 -10.66 12.37 -20.76
N LEU A 208 -11.53 13.13 -21.43
CA LEU A 208 -12.60 13.89 -20.80
C LEU A 208 -13.87 13.05 -20.68
N SER A 209 -14.31 12.81 -19.45
CA SER A 209 -15.46 11.94 -19.18
C SER A 209 -16.83 12.59 -19.45
N PHE A 210 -16.87 13.92 -19.52
CA PHE A 210 -18.12 14.68 -19.67
C PHE A 210 -18.53 14.92 -21.13
N LEU A 211 -17.64 14.69 -22.10
CA LEU A 211 -17.96 14.87 -23.51
C LEU A 211 -18.90 13.75 -23.99
N THR A 212 -19.96 14.13 -24.68
CA THR A 212 -20.80 13.19 -25.40
C THR A 212 -20.06 12.61 -26.61
N THR A 213 -20.49 11.43 -27.08
CA THR A 213 -19.91 10.82 -28.28
C THR A 213 -20.03 11.71 -29.51
N ALA A 214 -21.11 12.51 -29.60
CA ALA A 214 -21.31 13.46 -30.69
C ALA A 214 -20.31 14.64 -30.60
N GLU A 215 -20.12 15.20 -29.40
CA GLU A 215 -19.17 16.29 -29.19
C GLU A 215 -17.73 15.86 -29.46
N PHE A 216 -17.33 14.68 -28.97
CA PHE A 216 -16.00 14.12 -29.21
C PHE A 216 -15.72 13.96 -30.71
N VAL A 217 -16.66 13.39 -31.47
CA VAL A 217 -16.52 13.21 -32.92
C VAL A 217 -16.47 14.56 -33.65
N GLY A 218 -17.25 15.55 -33.21
CA GLY A 218 -17.22 16.90 -33.76
C GLY A 218 -15.86 17.59 -33.56
N ILE A 219 -15.31 17.51 -32.35
CA ILE A 219 -13.98 18.06 -32.02
C ILE A 219 -12.89 17.36 -32.83
N GLU A 220 -12.94 16.03 -32.97
CA GLU A 220 -11.98 15.27 -33.79
C GLU A 220 -12.02 15.65 -35.27
N LYS A 221 -13.20 16.04 -35.78
CA LYS A 221 -13.33 16.57 -37.14
C LYS A 221 -12.65 17.94 -37.28
N ILE A 222 -12.92 18.86 -36.37
CA ILE A 222 -12.29 20.21 -36.33
C ILE A 222 -10.76 20.08 -36.24
N LYS A 223 -10.26 19.18 -35.39
CA LYS A 223 -8.82 18.92 -35.25
C LYS A 223 -8.17 18.48 -36.56
N LYS A 224 -8.84 17.62 -37.33
CA LYS A 224 -8.36 17.14 -38.63
C LYS A 224 -8.40 18.24 -39.69
N GLU A 225 -9.47 19.02 -39.74
CA GLU A 225 -9.63 20.12 -40.71
C GLU A 225 -8.58 21.22 -40.49
N LEU A 226 -8.26 21.52 -39.24
CA LEU A 226 -7.28 22.54 -38.87
C LEU A 226 -5.86 22.01 -38.67
N ASN A 227 -5.60 20.72 -38.94
CA ASN A 227 -4.31 20.06 -38.70
C ASN A 227 -3.75 20.24 -37.27
N PHE A 228 -4.63 20.30 -36.27
CA PHE A 228 -4.24 20.49 -34.88
C PHE A 228 -3.62 19.21 -34.29
N ILE A 229 -2.37 19.30 -33.85
CA ILE A 229 -1.65 18.18 -33.23
C ILE A 229 -1.50 18.44 -31.71
N PRO A 230 -2.20 17.69 -30.84
CA PRO A 230 -2.20 17.94 -29.40
C PRO A 230 -0.81 17.98 -28.75
N SER A 231 0.11 17.09 -29.16
CA SER A 231 1.47 17.04 -28.62
C SER A 231 2.31 18.27 -28.98
N LYS A 232 2.08 18.88 -30.15
CA LYS A 232 2.73 20.13 -30.55
C LYS A 232 2.21 21.30 -29.72
N PHE A 233 0.88 21.37 -29.53
CA PHE A 233 0.26 22.38 -28.67
C PHE A 233 0.78 22.31 -27.23
N GLN A 234 0.79 21.10 -26.65
CA GLN A 234 1.33 20.89 -25.29
C GLN A 234 2.77 21.38 -25.17
N THR A 235 3.61 21.04 -26.14
CA THR A 235 5.03 21.41 -26.13
C THR A 235 5.21 22.93 -26.28
N TRP A 236 4.46 23.55 -27.20
CA TRP A 236 4.46 24.98 -27.43
C TRP A 236 4.01 25.76 -26.18
N GLU A 237 2.86 25.40 -25.61
CA GLU A 237 2.30 26.07 -24.44
C GLU A 237 3.26 25.97 -23.24
N THR A 238 3.79 24.78 -23.00
CA THR A 238 4.74 24.54 -21.91
C THR A 238 5.98 25.42 -22.06
N MET A 239 6.55 25.52 -23.28
CA MET A 239 7.72 26.36 -23.53
C MET A 239 7.40 27.85 -23.38
N MET A 240 6.26 28.31 -23.93
CA MET A 240 5.81 29.70 -23.85
C MET A 240 5.63 30.12 -22.38
N ARG A 241 4.89 29.34 -21.59
CA ARG A 241 4.67 29.61 -20.16
C ARG A 241 5.97 29.58 -19.36
N PHE A 242 6.85 28.61 -19.60
CA PHE A 242 8.14 28.58 -18.90
C PHE A 242 9.03 29.78 -19.24
N GLY A 243 8.93 30.33 -20.45
CA GLY A 243 9.54 31.58 -20.85
C GLY A 243 9.08 32.73 -19.96
N ALA A 244 7.77 33.00 -19.95
CA ALA A 244 7.15 34.06 -19.13
C ALA A 244 7.45 33.90 -17.64
N ILE A 245 7.35 32.67 -17.11
CA ILE A 245 7.67 32.36 -15.71
C ILE A 245 9.14 32.66 -15.40
N SER A 246 10.05 32.37 -16.34
CA SER A 246 11.49 32.59 -16.13
C SER A 246 11.85 34.07 -16.16
N GLU A 247 11.11 34.90 -16.91
CA GLU A 247 11.23 36.37 -16.86
C GLU A 247 10.69 36.90 -15.53
N LEU A 248 9.48 36.50 -15.14
CA LEU A 248 8.88 36.85 -13.85
C LEU A 248 9.80 36.48 -12.69
N GLN A 249 10.37 35.27 -12.70
CA GLN A 249 11.25 34.77 -11.65
C GLN A 249 12.48 35.67 -11.47
N LYS A 250 13.09 36.19 -12.56
CA LYS A 250 14.25 37.10 -12.46
C LYS A 250 13.93 38.39 -11.73
N GLU A 251 12.69 38.86 -11.79
CA GLU A 251 12.27 40.13 -11.19
C GLU A 251 11.83 39.96 -9.72
N VAL A 252 11.18 38.84 -9.40
CA VAL A 252 10.54 38.60 -8.09
C VAL A 252 11.39 37.74 -7.14
N GLN A 253 12.38 37.00 -7.66
CA GLN A 253 13.21 36.09 -6.87
C GLN A 253 14.66 36.57 -6.82
N ARG A 254 15.20 36.63 -5.59
CA ARG A 254 16.63 36.82 -5.34
C ARG A 254 17.19 35.52 -4.76
N THR A 255 18.26 35.01 -5.36
CA THR A 255 18.99 33.84 -4.84
C THR A 255 20.26 34.31 -4.14
N LYS A 256 20.35 34.09 -2.83
CA LYS A 256 21.60 34.11 -2.09
C LYS A 256 22.31 32.77 -2.33
N ASN A 257 23.60 32.79 -2.61
CA ASN A 257 24.43 31.58 -2.64
C ASN A 257 24.56 31.04 -1.20
N THR A 258 23.60 30.23 -0.76
CA THR A 258 23.80 29.31 0.35
C THR A 258 24.25 27.97 -0.24
N GLU A 259 25.49 27.56 0.05
CA GLU A 259 25.87 26.17 -0.14
C GLU A 259 24.96 25.31 0.73
N ILE A 260 24.07 24.54 0.10
CA ILE A 260 23.18 23.62 0.79
C ILE A 260 24.07 22.58 1.51
N THR A 261 24.18 22.72 2.83
CA THR A 261 25.06 21.96 3.72
C THR A 261 24.75 20.46 3.75
N THR A 262 23.62 20.01 3.19
CA THR A 262 23.22 18.60 3.12
C THR A 262 23.80 17.84 1.91
N SER A 263 24.58 18.49 1.04
CA SER A 263 25.13 17.85 -0.18
C SER A 263 26.10 16.68 0.10
N TRP A 264 26.76 16.65 1.27
CA TRP A 264 27.71 15.58 1.60
C TRP A 264 27.01 14.26 1.96
N LEU A 265 25.86 14.32 2.64
CA LEU A 265 25.04 13.14 2.93
C LEU A 265 24.50 12.54 1.64
N ASP A 266 24.00 13.38 0.73
CA ASP A 266 23.50 12.92 -0.56
C ASP A 266 24.61 12.25 -1.40
N LYS A 267 25.84 12.77 -1.38
CA LYS A 267 27.00 12.13 -2.02
C LYS A 267 27.25 10.72 -1.51
N ILE A 268 27.10 10.49 -0.20
CA ILE A 268 27.32 9.18 0.42
C ILE A 268 26.14 8.24 0.14
N LEU A 269 24.91 8.70 0.39
CA LEU A 269 23.69 7.89 0.30
C LEU A 269 23.29 7.53 -1.14
N LEU A 270 23.66 8.36 -2.12
CA LEU A 270 23.39 8.11 -3.55
C LEU A 270 24.60 7.50 -4.28
N HIS A 271 25.67 7.18 -3.56
CA HIS A 271 26.85 6.56 -4.16
C HIS A 271 26.51 5.18 -4.76
N LYS A 272 27.10 4.85 -5.91
CA LYS A 272 26.81 3.62 -6.70
C LYS A 272 27.01 2.30 -5.92
N VAL A 273 27.82 2.30 -4.86
CA VAL A 273 28.09 1.11 -4.02
C VAL A 273 27.66 1.38 -2.58
N TRP A 274 28.28 2.35 -1.91
CA TRP A 274 27.93 2.76 -0.55
C TRP A 274 26.46 3.09 -0.33
N GLY A 275 25.75 3.64 -1.33
CA GLY A 275 24.31 3.85 -1.21
C GLY A 275 23.55 2.54 -0.98
N TYR A 276 23.85 1.49 -1.75
CA TYR A 276 23.24 0.16 -1.57
C TYR A 276 23.66 -0.50 -0.26
N VAL A 277 24.91 -0.32 0.17
CA VAL A 277 25.43 -0.87 1.44
C VAL A 277 24.75 -0.21 2.63
N ILE A 278 24.69 1.12 2.67
CA ILE A 278 24.03 1.88 3.73
C ILE A 278 22.53 1.58 3.72
N PHE A 279 21.94 1.47 2.54
CA PHE A 279 20.54 1.06 2.40
C PHE A 279 20.28 -0.32 3.03
N ALA A 280 21.09 -1.32 2.69
CA ALA A 280 20.98 -2.66 3.26
C ALA A 280 21.24 -2.66 4.78
N PHE A 281 22.18 -1.85 5.26
CA PHE A 281 22.48 -1.72 6.69
C PHE A 281 21.33 -1.07 7.48
N ILE A 282 20.78 0.05 7.01
CA ILE A 282 19.63 0.72 7.64
C ILE A 282 18.43 -0.21 7.64
N LEU A 283 18.13 -0.84 6.50
CA LEU A 283 17.00 -1.76 6.38
C LEU A 283 17.19 -2.99 7.29
N GLY A 284 18.40 -3.55 7.33
CA GLY A 284 18.75 -4.65 8.22
C GLY A 284 18.61 -4.26 9.70
N SER A 285 19.00 -3.04 10.06
CA SER A 285 18.85 -2.51 11.42
C SER A 285 17.38 -2.34 11.80
N VAL A 286 16.55 -1.83 10.89
CA VAL A 286 15.10 -1.73 11.08
C VAL A 286 14.49 -3.10 11.30
N PHE A 287 14.82 -4.09 10.46
CA PHE A 287 14.31 -5.46 10.64
C PHE A 287 14.77 -6.06 11.95
N GLN A 288 16.06 -5.98 12.27
CA GLN A 288 16.61 -6.50 13.52
C GLN A 288 15.92 -5.86 14.73
N ALA A 289 15.71 -4.54 14.69
CA ALA A 289 14.99 -3.81 15.73
C ALA A 289 13.55 -4.30 15.85
N VAL A 290 12.81 -4.43 14.75
CA VAL A 290 11.44 -4.98 14.76
C VAL A 290 11.42 -6.38 15.37
N PHE A 291 12.34 -7.27 15.00
CA PHE A 291 12.38 -8.63 15.54
C PHE A 291 12.70 -8.68 17.03
N VAL A 292 13.74 -7.98 17.47
CA VAL A 292 14.19 -8.04 18.86
C VAL A 292 13.22 -7.29 19.78
N LEU A 293 12.81 -6.07 19.39
CA LEU A 293 11.96 -5.21 20.22
C LEU A 293 10.50 -5.64 20.21
N ALA A 294 9.98 -6.22 19.11
CA ALA A 294 8.58 -6.63 19.07
C ALA A 294 8.32 -7.97 19.77
N ASN A 295 9.32 -8.86 19.88
CA ASN A 295 9.12 -10.15 20.55
C ASN A 295 8.81 -9.96 22.05
N TYR A 296 9.48 -9.04 22.74
CA TYR A 296 9.23 -8.77 24.15
C TYR A 296 7.75 -8.46 24.48
N PRO A 297 7.10 -7.45 23.86
CA PRO A 297 5.68 -7.19 24.08
C PRO A 297 4.77 -8.26 23.49
N ALA A 298 5.18 -8.98 22.43
CA ALA A 298 4.40 -10.08 21.88
C ALA A 298 4.32 -11.27 22.85
N ASP A 299 5.44 -11.64 23.47
CA ASP A 299 5.50 -12.72 24.46
C ASP A 299 4.70 -12.34 25.73
N LEU A 300 4.70 -11.07 26.12
CA LEU A 300 3.85 -10.57 27.21
C LEU A 300 2.36 -10.67 26.87
N ILE A 301 1.98 -10.36 25.63
CA ILE A 301 0.61 -10.51 25.15
C ILE A 301 0.22 -12.00 25.16
N ASP A 302 1.07 -12.89 24.63
CA ASP A 302 0.83 -14.33 24.58
C ASP A 302 0.66 -14.93 25.98
N ALA A 303 1.57 -14.61 26.90
CA ALA A 303 1.48 -15.00 28.31
C ALA A 303 0.21 -14.46 28.97
N GLY A 304 -0.18 -13.21 28.69
CA GLY A 304 -1.41 -12.61 29.19
C GLY A 304 -2.67 -13.32 28.69
N ILE A 305 -2.70 -13.71 27.41
CA ILE A 305 -3.80 -14.48 26.82
C ILE A 305 -3.85 -15.89 27.40
N ALA A 306 -2.71 -16.55 27.57
CA ALA A 306 -2.62 -17.87 28.17
C ALA A 306 -3.15 -17.85 29.63
N ALA A 307 -2.74 -16.86 30.43
CA ALA A 307 -3.23 -16.68 31.79
C ALA A 307 -4.74 -16.36 31.86
N LEU A 308 -5.25 -15.56 30.91
CA LEU A 308 -6.69 -15.30 30.80
C LEU A 308 -7.45 -16.59 30.45
N THR A 309 -6.89 -17.41 29.55
CA THR A 309 -7.48 -18.68 29.10
C THR A 309 -7.53 -19.70 30.23
N SER A 310 -6.46 -19.85 31.02
CA SER A 310 -6.44 -20.76 32.17
C SER A 310 -7.42 -20.31 33.26
N THR A 311 -7.43 -19.01 33.59
CA THR A 311 -8.36 -18.44 34.58
C THR A 311 -9.82 -18.68 34.19
N LEU A 312 -10.15 -18.52 32.90
CA LEU A 312 -11.50 -18.78 32.40
C LEU A 312 -11.88 -20.26 32.47
N ARG A 313 -10.94 -21.19 32.25
CA ARG A 313 -11.18 -22.63 32.39
C ARG A 313 -11.42 -23.05 33.83
N GLU A 314 -10.84 -22.35 34.80
CA GLU A 314 -11.08 -22.60 36.23
C GLU A 314 -12.44 -22.07 36.71
N VAL A 315 -12.88 -20.93 36.16
CA VAL A 315 -14.13 -20.27 36.57
C VAL A 315 -15.36 -20.79 35.82
N LEU A 316 -15.21 -21.16 34.56
CA LEU A 316 -16.32 -21.66 33.74
C LEU A 316 -16.54 -23.16 33.95
N PRO A 317 -17.80 -23.61 34.07
CA PRO A 317 -18.10 -25.03 34.08
C PRO A 317 -17.69 -25.67 32.75
N ALA A 318 -17.14 -26.89 32.83
CA ALA A 318 -16.74 -27.66 31.65
C ALA A 318 -17.93 -27.82 30.70
N GLY A 319 -17.75 -27.39 29.45
CA GLY A 319 -18.79 -27.45 28.45
C GLY A 319 -18.49 -26.64 27.19
N LYS A 320 -19.30 -26.87 26.15
CA LYS A 320 -19.12 -26.31 24.80
C LYS A 320 -18.99 -24.78 24.75
N PHE A 321 -19.60 -24.08 25.71
CA PHE A 321 -19.49 -22.62 25.81
C PHE A 321 -18.11 -22.18 26.31
N ALA A 322 -17.54 -22.89 27.29
CA ALA A 322 -16.19 -22.63 27.78
C ALA A 322 -15.16 -22.90 26.67
N ASP A 323 -15.31 -24.00 25.93
CA ASP A 323 -14.43 -24.35 24.80
C ASP A 323 -14.54 -23.32 23.65
N LEU A 324 -15.74 -22.85 23.32
CA LEU A 324 -15.94 -21.80 22.31
C LEU A 324 -15.28 -20.48 22.72
N LEU A 325 -15.42 -20.09 23.99
CA LEU A 325 -14.86 -18.84 24.50
C LEU A 325 -13.33 -18.90 24.55
N THR A 326 -12.77 -20.00 25.03
CA THR A 326 -11.33 -20.18 25.23
C THR A 326 -10.60 -20.53 23.91
N ASP A 327 -11.01 -21.60 23.25
CA ASP A 327 -10.31 -22.15 22.08
C ASP A 327 -10.77 -21.55 20.74
N GLY A 328 -11.94 -20.92 20.71
CA GLY A 328 -12.47 -20.23 19.53
C GLY A 328 -12.22 -18.73 19.55
N LEU A 329 -12.80 -18.03 20.52
CA LEU A 329 -12.82 -16.57 20.59
C LEU A 329 -11.50 -15.99 21.11
N ILE A 330 -11.03 -16.41 22.28
CA ILE A 330 -9.83 -15.85 22.92
C ILE A 330 -8.58 -16.25 22.15
N ALA A 331 -8.47 -17.50 21.72
CA ALA A 331 -7.40 -17.93 20.81
C ALA A 331 -7.38 -17.09 19.51
N GLY A 332 -8.56 -16.80 18.94
CA GLY A 332 -8.70 -15.95 17.76
C GLY A 332 -8.26 -14.50 18.01
N ILE A 333 -8.70 -13.88 19.11
CA ILE A 333 -8.30 -12.52 19.51
C ILE A 333 -6.79 -12.48 19.79
N GLY A 334 -6.27 -13.50 20.46
CA GLY A 334 -4.86 -13.60 20.80
C GLY A 334 -3.97 -13.65 19.57
N GLY A 335 -4.38 -14.44 18.57
CA GLY A 335 -3.74 -14.47 17.26
C GLY A 335 -3.75 -13.12 16.54
N VAL A 336 -4.67 -12.20 16.82
CA VAL A 336 -4.66 -10.85 16.21
C VAL A 336 -3.78 -9.89 17.01
N VAL A 337 -3.93 -9.85 18.33
CA VAL A 337 -3.31 -8.84 19.20
C VAL A 337 -1.80 -9.02 19.28
N ILE A 338 -1.30 -10.26 19.18
CA ILE A 338 0.14 -10.58 19.25
C ILE A 338 0.98 -9.89 18.16
N PHE A 339 0.36 -9.45 17.05
CA PHE A 339 1.06 -8.78 15.92
C PHE A 339 1.12 -7.25 16.02
N ILE A 340 0.39 -6.66 16.95
CA ILE A 340 0.33 -5.21 17.09
C ILE A 340 1.73 -4.60 17.29
N PRO A 341 2.62 -5.14 18.14
CA PRO A 341 3.95 -4.55 18.34
C PRO A 341 4.82 -4.51 17.08
N GLN A 342 4.82 -5.59 16.29
CA GLN A 342 5.59 -5.71 15.06
C GLN A 342 5.12 -4.68 14.03
N ILE A 343 3.80 -4.56 13.85
CA ILE A 343 3.18 -3.60 12.93
C ILE A 343 3.46 -2.17 13.37
N ALA A 344 3.30 -1.87 14.65
CA ALA A 344 3.55 -0.56 15.23
C ALA A 344 5.01 -0.11 14.99
N LEU A 345 5.99 -0.95 15.33
CA LEU A 345 7.40 -0.63 15.14
C LEU A 345 7.76 -0.47 13.66
N LEU A 346 7.27 -1.36 12.80
CA LEU A 346 7.51 -1.28 11.36
C LEU A 346 7.03 0.05 10.78
N PHE A 347 5.77 0.42 11.04
CA PHE A 347 5.23 1.70 10.55
C PHE A 347 5.93 2.89 11.19
N GLY A 348 6.34 2.79 12.45
CA GLY A 348 7.18 3.79 13.09
C GLY A 348 8.47 4.05 12.32
N PHE A 349 9.24 3.01 12.00
CA PHE A 349 10.49 3.14 11.24
C PHE A 349 10.26 3.65 9.82
N ILE A 350 9.23 3.15 9.12
CA ILE A 350 8.89 3.63 7.77
C ILE A 350 8.56 5.13 7.81
N THR A 351 7.73 5.55 8.76
CA THR A 351 7.33 6.96 8.91
C THR A 351 8.54 7.84 9.25
N ILE A 352 9.46 7.37 10.10
CA ILE A 352 10.72 8.07 10.39
C ILE A 352 11.56 8.22 9.12
N MET A 353 11.70 7.18 8.30
CA MET A 353 12.45 7.23 7.04
C MET A 353 11.80 8.16 6.01
N GLU A 354 10.48 8.26 6.03
CA GLU A 354 9.71 9.14 5.14
C GLU A 354 9.83 10.61 5.57
N GLU A 355 9.55 10.91 6.84
CA GLU A 355 9.63 12.26 7.42
C GLU A 355 11.06 12.84 7.38
N THR A 356 12.08 11.99 7.50
CA THR A 356 13.49 12.43 7.38
C THR A 356 13.93 12.76 5.96
N GLY A 357 13.14 12.37 4.94
CA GLY A 357 13.50 12.54 3.53
C GLY A 357 14.47 11.47 3.02
N TYR A 358 14.80 10.45 3.82
CA TYR A 358 15.65 9.34 3.39
C TYR A 358 14.98 8.48 2.30
N MET A 359 13.67 8.26 2.39
CA MET A 359 12.92 7.49 1.38
C MET A 359 13.09 8.02 -0.05
N ALA A 360 13.19 9.34 -0.22
CA ALA A 360 13.42 9.93 -1.54
C ALA A 360 14.77 9.50 -2.17
N ARG A 361 15.82 9.35 -1.35
CA ARG A 361 17.14 8.88 -1.82
C ARG A 361 17.10 7.40 -2.19
N VAL A 362 16.43 6.60 -1.35
CA VAL A 362 16.23 5.16 -1.62
C VAL A 362 15.52 4.95 -2.95
N ILE A 363 14.47 5.74 -3.22
CA ILE A 363 13.73 5.70 -4.48
C ILE A 363 14.65 5.99 -5.69
N VAL A 364 15.49 7.02 -5.62
CA VAL A 364 16.44 7.36 -6.69
C VAL A 364 17.50 6.27 -6.88
N LEU A 365 18.09 5.78 -5.79
CA LEU A 365 19.11 4.73 -5.82
C LEU A 365 18.58 3.45 -6.46
N MET A 366 17.33 3.10 -6.17
CA MET A 366 16.74 1.83 -6.60
C MET A 366 16.04 1.89 -7.96
N ASP A 367 15.69 3.07 -8.46
CA ASP A 367 15.05 3.24 -9.78
C ASP A 367 15.80 2.48 -10.88
N LYS A 368 17.14 2.61 -10.90
CA LYS A 368 17.99 1.93 -11.88
C LYS A 368 17.87 0.39 -11.85
N LEU A 369 17.62 -0.18 -10.68
CA LEU A 369 17.48 -1.63 -10.49
C LEU A 369 16.08 -2.07 -10.92
N VAL A 370 15.02 -1.44 -10.41
CA VAL A 370 13.63 -1.89 -10.59
C VAL A 370 13.04 -1.56 -11.96
N ARG A 371 13.56 -0.53 -12.64
CA ARG A 371 13.06 -0.08 -13.96
C ARG A 371 13.14 -1.14 -15.05
N LYS A 372 14.15 -2.00 -14.99
CA LYS A 372 14.29 -3.14 -15.90
C LYS A 372 13.11 -4.10 -15.79
N PHE A 373 12.56 -4.26 -14.59
CA PHE A 373 11.47 -5.18 -14.26
C PHE A 373 10.07 -4.55 -14.45
N GLY A 374 9.97 -3.35 -15.03
CA GLY A 374 8.68 -2.73 -15.36
C GLY A 374 8.03 -1.90 -14.25
N MET A 375 8.80 -1.58 -13.22
CA MET A 375 8.41 -0.76 -12.07
C MET A 375 9.18 0.57 -12.08
N SER A 376 8.79 1.55 -11.27
CA SER A 376 9.59 2.76 -11.01
C SER A 376 10.29 2.69 -9.66
N GLY A 377 11.28 3.55 -9.40
CA GLY A 377 11.94 3.66 -8.09
C GLY A 377 10.97 3.81 -6.92
N ARG A 378 9.77 4.41 -7.13
CA ARG A 378 8.71 4.51 -6.11
C ARG A 378 8.17 3.15 -5.65
N SER A 379 8.29 2.13 -6.49
CA SER A 379 7.84 0.75 -6.21
C SER A 379 8.66 0.04 -5.15
N VAL A 380 9.83 0.58 -4.82
CA VAL A 380 10.74 0.04 -3.82
C VAL A 380 10.14 0.16 -2.43
N VAL A 381 9.41 1.25 -2.15
CA VAL A 381 8.76 1.45 -0.86
C VAL A 381 7.74 0.33 -0.59
N PRO A 382 6.80 0.01 -1.50
CA PRO A 382 5.98 -1.20 -1.41
C PRO A 382 6.77 -2.49 -1.27
N LEU A 383 7.70 -2.78 -2.18
CA LEU A 383 8.44 -4.04 -2.19
C LEU A 383 9.11 -4.31 -0.84
N ILE A 384 9.81 -3.31 -0.32
CA ILE A 384 10.57 -3.45 0.92
C ILE A 384 9.67 -3.55 2.13
N SER A 385 8.59 -2.76 2.15
CA SER A 385 7.55 -2.89 3.18
C SER A 385 6.93 -4.30 3.18
N SER A 386 6.88 -4.97 2.02
CA SER A 386 6.29 -6.31 1.88
C SER A 386 7.03 -7.41 2.63
N MET A 387 8.36 -7.28 2.72
CA MET A 387 9.20 -8.21 3.48
C MET A 387 8.85 -8.20 4.97
N ALA A 388 8.28 -7.11 5.47
CA ALA A 388 7.61 -7.11 6.77
C ALA A 388 6.16 -7.60 6.63
N CYS A 389 5.33 -6.87 5.87
CA CYS A 389 3.93 -7.24 5.63
C CYS A 389 3.42 -6.72 4.27
N ALA A 390 2.74 -7.60 3.53
CA ALA A 390 2.20 -7.27 2.21
C ALA A 390 1.03 -6.26 2.27
N VAL A 391 0.28 -6.19 3.37
CA VAL A 391 -0.89 -5.29 3.50
C VAL A 391 -0.48 -3.80 3.47
N PRO A 392 0.40 -3.31 4.38
CA PRO A 392 0.96 -1.95 4.32
C PRO A 392 1.61 -1.62 2.98
N ALA A 393 2.33 -2.59 2.43
CA ALA A 393 3.08 -2.46 1.20
C ALA A 393 2.18 -2.17 -0.01
N ILE A 394 1.09 -2.90 -0.13
CA ILE A 394 0.14 -2.71 -1.24
C ILE A 394 -0.56 -1.35 -1.11
N MET A 395 -0.85 -0.89 0.10
CA MET A 395 -1.41 0.45 0.32
C MET A 395 -0.42 1.58 -0.04
N SER A 396 0.88 1.41 0.23
CA SER A 396 1.90 2.42 -0.12
C SER A 396 2.16 2.52 -1.63
N ALA A 397 1.68 1.56 -2.42
CA ALA A 397 1.74 1.60 -3.89
C ALA A 397 0.91 2.75 -4.49
N ARG A 398 0.06 3.42 -3.70
CA ARG A 398 -0.64 4.67 -4.10
C ARG A 398 0.30 5.81 -4.50
N THR A 399 1.54 5.80 -4.01
CA THR A 399 2.56 6.80 -4.37
C THR A 399 3.04 6.67 -5.84
N ILE A 400 2.72 5.55 -6.49
CA ILE A 400 3.09 5.26 -7.88
C ILE A 400 2.00 5.82 -8.80
N GLY A 401 2.30 6.92 -9.47
CA GLY A 401 1.33 7.63 -10.33
C GLY A 401 0.97 6.88 -11.61
N ASN A 402 1.89 6.09 -12.17
CA ASN A 402 1.61 5.30 -13.37
C ASN A 402 0.85 4.02 -13.02
N TRP A 403 -0.34 3.84 -13.61
CA TRP A 403 -1.20 2.70 -13.36
C TRP A 403 -0.53 1.33 -13.64
N LYS A 404 0.18 1.20 -14.76
CA LYS A 404 0.87 -0.05 -15.12
C LYS A 404 1.93 -0.40 -14.08
N GLU A 405 2.76 0.56 -13.71
CA GLU A 405 3.79 0.36 -12.69
C GLU A 405 3.15 0.01 -11.34
N ARG A 406 2.09 0.72 -10.95
CA ARG A 406 1.35 0.46 -9.71
C ARG A 406 0.82 -0.97 -9.66
N ILE A 407 0.15 -1.43 -10.72
CA ILE A 407 -0.40 -2.78 -10.77
C ILE A 407 0.70 -3.83 -10.80
N VAL A 408 1.76 -3.66 -11.58
CA VAL A 408 2.91 -4.58 -11.58
C VAL A 408 3.45 -4.73 -10.16
N THR A 409 3.66 -3.61 -9.46
CA THR A 409 4.15 -3.60 -8.08
C THR A 409 3.20 -4.31 -7.13
N ILE A 410 1.89 -4.00 -7.17
CA ILE A 410 0.88 -4.67 -6.33
C ILE A 410 0.89 -6.19 -6.56
N MET A 411 1.02 -6.63 -7.80
CA MET A 411 1.02 -8.05 -8.15
C MET A 411 2.24 -8.77 -7.59
N VAL A 412 3.45 -8.21 -7.73
CA VAL A 412 4.68 -8.88 -7.28
C VAL A 412 4.95 -8.76 -5.78
N THR A 413 4.32 -7.79 -5.11
CA THR A 413 4.56 -7.48 -3.68
C THR A 413 4.42 -8.73 -2.79
N PRO A 414 3.36 -9.56 -2.90
CA PRO A 414 3.20 -10.75 -2.04
C PRO A 414 4.16 -11.92 -2.33
N LEU A 415 4.95 -11.88 -3.41
CA LEU A 415 6.01 -12.87 -3.67
C LEU A 415 7.22 -12.66 -2.77
N MET A 416 7.38 -11.46 -2.21
CA MET A 416 8.38 -11.21 -1.17
C MET A 416 7.96 -11.90 0.13
N SER A 417 8.91 -12.59 0.76
CA SER A 417 8.65 -13.33 1.98
C SER A 417 8.44 -12.36 3.15
N CYS A 418 7.20 -12.29 3.63
CA CYS A 418 6.82 -11.49 4.79
C CYS A 418 7.24 -12.18 6.11
N GLN A 419 7.38 -11.38 7.18
CA GLN A 419 7.75 -11.84 8.53
C GLN A 419 6.90 -13.02 9.04
N ALA A 420 5.60 -13.02 8.75
CA ALA A 420 4.68 -14.07 9.18
C ALA A 420 5.03 -15.49 8.68
N ARG A 421 5.93 -15.61 7.69
CA ARG A 421 6.40 -16.92 7.18
C ARG A 421 7.54 -17.51 8.02
N LEU A 422 8.20 -16.71 8.86
CA LEU A 422 9.37 -17.15 9.62
C LEU A 422 9.10 -18.32 10.58
N PRO A 423 8.00 -18.35 11.36
CA PRO A 423 7.71 -19.51 12.22
C PRO A 423 7.61 -20.82 11.44
N ILE A 424 6.97 -20.78 10.27
CA ILE A 424 6.85 -21.94 9.38
C ILE A 424 8.22 -22.35 8.84
N TYR A 425 9.00 -21.40 8.33
CA TYR A 425 10.34 -21.66 7.80
C TYR A 425 11.27 -22.24 8.86
N THR A 426 11.32 -21.63 10.04
CA THR A 426 12.19 -22.07 11.14
C THR A 426 11.84 -23.45 11.65
N ILE A 427 10.55 -23.83 11.71
CA ILE A 427 10.14 -25.17 12.11
C ILE A 427 10.53 -26.19 11.03
N LEU A 428 10.15 -25.95 9.77
CA LEU A 428 10.43 -26.89 8.67
C LEU A 428 11.93 -27.04 8.37
N ILE A 429 12.69 -25.94 8.41
CA ILE A 429 14.15 -25.96 8.28
C ILE A 429 14.76 -26.73 9.45
N ALA A 430 14.32 -26.52 10.69
CA ALA A 430 14.86 -27.23 11.84
C ALA A 430 14.58 -28.73 11.84
N LEU A 431 13.54 -29.19 11.13
CA LEU A 431 13.22 -30.61 10.97
C LEU A 431 14.17 -31.32 10.01
N VAL A 432 14.61 -30.64 8.95
CA VAL A 432 15.27 -31.26 7.80
C VAL A 432 16.73 -30.83 7.60
N VAL A 433 17.09 -29.61 7.99
CA VAL A 433 18.43 -29.07 7.79
C VAL A 433 19.26 -29.24 9.06
N PRO A 434 20.45 -29.88 8.98
CA PRO A 434 21.30 -30.12 10.14
C PRO A 434 21.77 -28.80 10.78
N ASN A 435 21.87 -28.80 12.11
CA ASN A 435 22.36 -27.66 12.89
C ASN A 435 23.90 -27.66 12.95
N GLU A 436 24.55 -27.66 11.79
CA GLU A 436 26.00 -27.58 11.66
C GLU A 436 26.43 -26.21 11.14
N LEU A 437 27.66 -25.81 11.50
CA LEU A 437 28.27 -24.55 11.09
C LEU A 437 29.05 -24.74 9.78
N PHE A 438 28.60 -24.10 8.72
CA PHE A 438 29.35 -23.86 7.50
C PHE A 438 30.51 -22.87 7.79
N LEU A 439 31.74 -23.28 7.44
CA LEU A 439 32.98 -22.51 7.64
C LEU A 439 33.26 -22.06 9.09
N GLY A 440 32.58 -22.62 10.10
CA GLY A 440 32.77 -22.30 11.52
C GLY A 440 32.04 -21.05 12.04
N PHE A 441 31.35 -20.30 11.18
CA PHE A 441 30.64 -19.06 11.57
C PHE A 441 29.20 -18.91 11.01
N ILE A 442 28.79 -19.69 10.00
CA ILE A 442 27.42 -19.60 9.42
C ILE A 442 26.68 -20.92 9.57
N GLY A 443 25.55 -20.98 10.27
CA GLY A 443 24.74 -22.22 10.34
C GLY A 443 24.02 -22.55 9.02
N TYR A 444 23.95 -23.84 8.64
CA TYR A 444 23.20 -24.27 7.43
C TYR A 444 21.72 -23.86 7.45
N GLN A 445 21.10 -23.85 8.64
CA GLN A 445 19.71 -23.39 8.80
C GLN A 445 19.54 -21.91 8.43
N GLY A 446 20.52 -21.08 8.77
CA GLY A 446 20.56 -19.67 8.39
C GLY A 446 20.75 -19.48 6.88
N LEU A 447 21.60 -20.29 6.25
CA LEU A 447 21.78 -20.29 4.79
C LEU A 447 20.50 -20.71 4.05
N ALA A 448 19.81 -21.75 4.54
CA ALA A 448 18.54 -22.19 3.98
C ALA A 448 17.48 -21.08 4.06
N LEU A 449 17.36 -20.42 5.23
CA LEU A 449 16.44 -19.31 5.42
C LEU A 449 16.77 -18.13 4.49
N MET A 450 18.06 -17.76 4.40
CA MET A 450 18.54 -16.72 3.49
C MET A 450 18.20 -17.06 2.03
N GLY A 451 18.40 -18.32 1.63
CA GLY A 451 18.05 -18.83 0.31
C GLY A 451 16.56 -18.64 -0.02
N LEU A 452 15.65 -18.93 0.91
CA LEU A 452 14.21 -18.73 0.71
C LEU A 452 13.83 -17.24 0.55
N TYR A 453 14.47 -16.34 1.29
CA TYR A 453 14.26 -14.90 1.15
C TYR A 453 14.75 -14.38 -0.20
N PHE A 454 15.94 -14.81 -0.65
CA PHE A 454 16.44 -14.48 -1.98
C PHE A 454 15.56 -15.06 -3.08
N LEU A 455 15.08 -16.30 -2.92
CA LEU A 455 14.17 -16.94 -3.87
C LEU A 455 12.90 -16.09 -4.05
N GLY A 456 12.28 -15.63 -2.96
CA GLY A 456 11.11 -14.74 -3.01
C GLY A 456 11.41 -13.40 -3.70
N ALA A 457 12.51 -12.74 -3.32
CA ALA A 457 12.91 -11.44 -3.89
C ALA A 457 13.22 -11.53 -5.40
N ILE A 458 14.00 -12.53 -5.82
CA ILE A 458 14.32 -12.76 -7.24
C ILE A 458 13.06 -13.11 -8.02
N SER A 459 12.19 -13.96 -7.47
CA SER A 459 10.94 -14.34 -8.13
C SER A 459 9.98 -13.17 -8.28
N ALA A 460 9.91 -12.26 -7.31
CA ALA A 460 9.13 -11.02 -7.42
C ALA A 460 9.62 -10.16 -8.60
N LEU A 461 10.94 -10.00 -8.76
CA LEU A 461 11.53 -9.28 -9.89
C LEU A 461 11.22 -9.99 -11.22
N LEU A 462 11.44 -11.31 -11.32
CA LEU A 462 11.16 -12.09 -12.52
C LEU A 462 9.68 -12.06 -12.91
N ALA A 463 8.78 -12.19 -11.94
CA ALA A 463 7.34 -12.05 -12.16
C ALA A 463 7.00 -10.66 -12.72
N GLY A 464 7.65 -9.60 -12.24
CA GLY A 464 7.51 -8.24 -12.76
C GLY A 464 7.85 -8.15 -14.26
N LEU A 465 8.96 -8.79 -14.69
CA LEU A 465 9.33 -8.86 -16.12
C LEU A 465 8.27 -9.56 -16.98
N VAL A 466 7.68 -10.64 -16.45
CA VAL A 466 6.63 -11.39 -17.16
C VAL A 466 5.36 -10.54 -17.24
N ILE A 467 4.88 -10.01 -16.11
CA ILE A 467 3.63 -9.22 -16.03
C ILE A 467 3.73 -7.95 -16.88
N LYS A 468 4.90 -7.30 -16.95
CA LYS A 468 5.14 -6.12 -17.80
C LYS A 468 4.84 -6.38 -19.28
N LYS A 469 5.02 -7.61 -19.77
CA LYS A 469 4.72 -8.00 -21.16
C LYS A 469 3.23 -8.09 -21.43
N PHE A 470 2.43 -8.47 -20.42
CA PHE A 470 0.98 -8.61 -20.55
C PHE A 470 0.23 -7.27 -20.38
N ILE A 471 0.71 -6.38 -19.52
CA ILE A 471 0.07 -5.07 -19.29
C ILE A 471 0.67 -4.03 -20.24
N LYS A 472 -0.10 -3.52 -21.21
CA LYS A 472 0.32 -2.40 -22.08
C LYS A 472 -0.07 -1.05 -21.46
N SER A 473 0.71 0.00 -21.71
CA SER A 473 0.45 1.37 -21.27
C SER A 473 1.04 2.34 -22.27
N ASP A 474 0.25 3.34 -22.69
CA ASP A 474 0.66 4.36 -23.68
C ASP A 474 1.41 5.53 -23.03
N SER A 475 1.39 5.66 -21.70
CA SER A 475 2.14 6.68 -20.97
C SER A 475 3.56 6.21 -20.65
N LYS A 476 4.57 6.93 -21.16
CA LYS A 476 5.96 6.80 -20.70
C LYS A 476 6.11 7.58 -19.39
N SER A 477 6.42 6.91 -18.29
CA SER A 477 6.74 7.59 -17.03
C SER A 477 8.09 8.32 -17.17
N MET A 478 8.05 9.65 -17.21
CA MET A 478 9.23 10.47 -17.02
C MET A 478 9.48 10.58 -15.52
N PHE A 479 10.48 9.87 -15.01
CA PHE A 479 10.84 9.93 -13.59
C PHE A 479 11.54 11.27 -13.33
N PHE A 480 10.79 12.24 -12.82
CA PHE A 480 11.31 13.50 -12.31
C PHE A 480 11.02 13.55 -10.81
N MET A 481 12.07 13.53 -9.98
CA MET A 481 11.97 13.62 -8.53
C MET A 481 13.01 14.61 -8.03
N GLU A 482 12.53 15.73 -7.47
CA GLU A 482 13.37 16.64 -6.70
C GLU A 482 13.61 16.01 -5.33
N LEU A 483 14.87 16.01 -4.88
CA LEU A 483 15.24 15.46 -3.58
C LEU A 483 14.85 16.48 -2.50
N PRO A 484 13.94 16.15 -1.56
CA PRO A 484 13.58 17.05 -0.48
C PRO A 484 14.79 17.29 0.44
N ALA A 485 14.83 18.40 1.18
CA ALA A 485 15.86 18.61 2.19
C ALA A 485 15.72 17.59 3.35
N PHE A 486 16.84 17.24 4.00
CA PHE A 486 16.79 16.46 5.25
C PHE A 486 16.13 17.27 6.35
N ARG A 487 15.21 16.65 7.07
CA ARG A 487 14.49 17.26 8.19
C ARG A 487 14.37 16.28 9.35
N PRO A 488 14.32 16.75 10.61
CA PRO A 488 14.04 15.87 11.73
C PRO A 488 12.59 15.36 11.66
N PRO A 489 12.31 14.11 12.08
CA PRO A 489 10.96 13.56 12.01
C PRO A 489 10.02 14.22 13.02
N ARG A 490 8.76 14.39 12.64
CA ARG A 490 7.71 14.86 13.56
C ARG A 490 7.20 13.70 14.41
N TRP A 491 7.67 13.60 15.65
CA TRP A 491 7.29 12.52 16.56
C TRP A 491 5.78 12.39 16.80
N SER A 492 5.02 13.49 16.71
CA SER A 492 3.56 13.47 16.77
C SER A 492 2.94 12.73 15.58
N GLU A 493 3.48 12.91 14.38
CA GLU A 493 3.01 12.24 13.16
C GLU A 493 3.38 10.76 13.18
N VAL A 494 4.58 10.44 13.66
CA VAL A 494 5.03 9.07 13.86
C VAL A 494 4.09 8.35 14.83
N ALA A 495 3.78 8.95 15.99
CA ALA A 495 2.87 8.36 16.97
C ALA A 495 1.43 8.22 16.43
N TYR A 496 0.93 9.24 15.73
CA TYR A 496 -0.40 9.19 15.10
C TYR A 496 -0.49 8.04 14.08
N THR A 497 0.51 7.92 13.22
CA THR A 497 0.58 6.85 12.21
C THR A 497 0.65 5.48 12.85
N ILE A 498 1.49 5.30 13.87
CA ILE A 498 1.57 4.03 14.63
C ILE A 498 0.19 3.63 15.18
N TYR A 499 -0.50 4.57 15.81
CA TYR A 499 -1.83 4.34 16.37
C TYR A 499 -2.88 4.02 15.28
N GLU A 500 -2.96 4.86 14.24
CA GLU A 500 -3.94 4.72 13.17
C GLU A 500 -3.78 3.38 12.43
N LYS A 501 -2.54 3.00 12.09
CA LYS A 501 -2.25 1.75 11.38
C LYS A 501 -2.52 0.52 12.24
N SER A 502 -2.12 0.56 13.52
CA SER A 502 -2.40 -0.53 14.46
C SER A 502 -3.90 -0.71 14.67
N LYS A 503 -4.65 0.38 14.85
CA LYS A 503 -6.11 0.37 14.99
C LYS A 503 -6.79 -0.20 13.74
N THR A 504 -6.36 0.22 12.56
CA THR A 504 -6.92 -0.26 11.28
C THR A 504 -6.72 -1.78 11.15
N PHE A 505 -5.54 -2.29 11.52
CA PHE A 505 -5.27 -3.73 11.52
C PHE A 505 -6.21 -4.49 12.48
N VAL A 506 -6.34 -4.04 13.74
CA VAL A 506 -7.20 -4.69 14.73
C VAL A 506 -8.67 -4.69 14.30
N LEU A 507 -9.18 -3.57 13.81
CA LEU A 507 -10.61 -3.43 13.49
C LEU A 507 -11.00 -4.06 12.15
N GLU A 508 -10.11 -4.04 11.15
CA GLU A 508 -10.43 -4.55 9.81
C GLU A 508 -9.98 -6.00 9.64
N ALA A 509 -8.70 -6.30 9.90
CA ALA A 509 -8.17 -7.66 9.75
C ALA A 509 -8.60 -8.56 10.91
N GLY A 510 -8.66 -8.01 12.14
CA GLY A 510 -9.04 -8.78 13.32
C GLY A 510 -10.45 -9.39 13.24
N LYS A 511 -11.41 -8.69 12.64
CA LYS A 511 -12.78 -9.24 12.42
C LYS A 511 -12.78 -10.47 11.51
N VAL A 512 -11.98 -10.44 10.44
CA VAL A 512 -11.88 -11.54 9.48
C VAL A 512 -11.17 -12.73 10.11
N ILE A 513 -10.06 -12.49 10.81
CA ILE A 513 -9.30 -13.53 11.50
C ILE A 513 -10.16 -14.21 12.57
N LEU A 514 -10.87 -13.43 13.39
CA LEU A 514 -11.79 -13.95 14.41
C LEU A 514 -12.94 -14.77 13.82
N ALA A 515 -13.53 -14.31 12.72
CA ALA A 515 -14.59 -15.06 12.04
C ALA A 515 -14.07 -16.41 11.54
N ILE A 516 -12.86 -16.46 10.98
CA ILE A 516 -12.28 -17.69 10.48
C ILE A 516 -11.84 -18.62 11.60
N SER A 517 -11.27 -18.10 12.71
CA SER A 517 -10.92 -18.93 13.87
C SER A 517 -12.15 -19.61 14.46
N LEU A 518 -13.28 -18.89 14.56
CA LEU A 518 -14.56 -19.45 15.00
C LEU A 518 -15.08 -20.52 14.04
N VAL A 519 -15.06 -20.27 12.73
CA VAL A 519 -15.47 -21.26 11.72
C VAL A 519 -14.59 -22.51 11.78
N LEU A 520 -13.28 -22.34 11.89
CA LEU A 520 -12.33 -23.45 11.92
C LEU A 520 -12.45 -24.27 13.19
N TRP A 521 -12.71 -23.62 14.33
CA TRP A 521 -13.02 -24.29 15.58
C TRP A 521 -14.31 -25.11 15.44
N VAL A 522 -15.39 -24.56 14.88
CA VAL A 522 -16.63 -25.31 14.63
C VAL A 522 -16.37 -26.51 13.71
N LEU A 523 -15.64 -26.33 12.61
CA LEU A 523 -15.35 -27.42 11.68
C LEU A 523 -14.46 -28.51 12.29
N SER A 524 -13.58 -28.17 13.23
CA SER A 524 -12.68 -29.13 13.90
C SER A 524 -13.36 -29.84 15.07
N SER A 525 -14.27 -29.16 15.78
CA SER A 525 -14.95 -29.67 16.97
C SER A 525 -16.22 -30.49 16.67
N TYR A 526 -16.73 -30.45 15.44
CA TYR A 526 -17.93 -31.18 15.03
C TYR A 526 -17.64 -32.02 13.77
N GLY A 527 -18.31 -33.17 13.65
CA GLY A 527 -18.21 -34.04 12.47
C GLY A 527 -19.52 -34.78 12.16
N PRO A 528 -19.68 -35.26 10.92
CA PRO A 528 -20.87 -35.98 10.49
C PRO A 528 -20.86 -37.47 10.90
N GLY A 529 -22.04 -38.00 11.23
CA GLY A 529 -22.33 -39.44 11.34
C GLY A 529 -21.81 -40.16 12.60
N GLU A 530 -22.07 -41.48 12.65
CA GLU A 530 -21.61 -42.38 13.73
C GLU A 530 -20.07 -42.55 13.75
N SER A 531 -19.40 -42.18 12.65
CA SER A 531 -17.94 -42.07 12.55
C SER A 531 -17.35 -41.02 13.49
N PHE A 532 -18.10 -39.98 13.86
CA PHE A 532 -17.65 -38.98 14.82
C PHE A 532 -18.11 -39.27 16.25
N SER A 533 -19.41 -39.58 16.43
CA SER A 533 -19.98 -39.83 17.76
C SER A 533 -19.48 -41.13 18.40
N GLY A 534 -19.23 -42.18 17.62
CA GLY A 534 -18.73 -43.47 18.10
C GLY A 534 -17.20 -43.58 18.15
N ALA A 535 -16.45 -42.50 17.93
CA ALA A 535 -14.98 -42.52 17.93
C ALA A 535 -14.41 -42.95 19.29
N GLU A 536 -15.09 -42.54 20.37
CA GLU A 536 -14.71 -42.89 21.74
C GLU A 536 -14.89 -44.39 22.01
N GLU A 537 -16.04 -44.95 21.63
CA GLU A 537 -16.30 -46.39 21.74
C GLU A 537 -15.35 -47.22 20.88
N ARG A 538 -15.03 -46.77 19.66
CA ARG A 538 -14.11 -47.48 18.75
C ARG A 538 -12.69 -47.54 19.29
N ILE A 539 -12.13 -46.43 19.78
CA ILE A 539 -10.77 -46.41 20.32
C ILE A 539 -10.69 -47.27 21.59
N VAL A 540 -11.68 -47.14 22.48
CA VAL A 540 -11.74 -47.95 23.71
C VAL A 540 -11.85 -49.45 23.39
N GLN A 541 -12.54 -49.83 22.32
CA GLN A 541 -12.61 -51.23 21.86
C GLN A 541 -11.35 -51.70 21.11
N ALA A 542 -10.75 -50.85 20.28
CA ALA A 542 -9.61 -51.20 19.43
C ALA A 542 -8.28 -51.20 20.17
N SER A 543 -8.15 -50.47 21.27
CA SER A 543 -6.92 -50.36 22.06
C SER A 543 -7.23 -50.31 23.56
N PRO A 544 -7.72 -51.41 24.15
CA PRO A 544 -8.10 -51.49 25.56
C PRO A 544 -6.91 -51.35 26.53
N GLU A 545 -5.67 -51.38 26.04
CA GLU A 545 -4.46 -51.19 26.84
C GLU A 545 -4.12 -49.71 27.09
N LEU A 546 -4.67 -48.78 26.29
CA LEU A 546 -4.42 -47.33 26.45
C LEU A 546 -5.21 -46.79 27.65
N GLN A 547 -4.53 -46.07 28.55
CA GLN A 547 -5.14 -45.47 29.74
C GLN A 547 -4.70 -44.01 29.93
N GLY A 548 -5.56 -43.22 30.57
CA GLY A 548 -5.26 -41.84 30.93
C GLY A 548 -5.12 -40.93 29.70
N ALA A 549 -4.04 -40.13 29.66
CA ALA A 549 -3.81 -39.14 28.62
C ALA A 549 -3.71 -39.76 27.21
N GLU A 550 -3.01 -40.90 27.07
CA GLU A 550 -2.82 -41.56 25.77
C GLU A 550 -4.14 -42.03 25.14
N LEU A 551 -5.13 -42.39 25.96
CA LEU A 551 -6.47 -42.76 25.50
C LEU A 551 -7.25 -41.52 25.03
N GLU A 552 -7.25 -40.42 25.80
CA GLU A 552 -7.90 -39.16 25.40
C GLU A 552 -7.34 -38.64 24.07
N ASP A 553 -6.03 -38.78 23.91
CA ASP A 553 -5.27 -38.37 22.74
C ASP A 553 -5.64 -39.16 21.49
N ALA A 554 -5.71 -40.49 21.60
CA ALA A 554 -6.17 -41.35 20.52
C ALA A 554 -7.63 -41.04 20.13
N ILE A 555 -8.51 -40.84 21.13
CA ILE A 555 -9.92 -40.47 20.90
C ILE A 555 -10.02 -39.15 20.15
N ALA A 556 -9.26 -38.14 20.57
CA ALA A 556 -9.37 -36.81 20.01
C ALA A 556 -8.71 -36.71 18.62
N ALA A 557 -7.66 -37.49 18.35
CA ALA A 557 -7.11 -37.67 17.01
C ALA A 557 -8.13 -38.30 16.04
N GLU A 558 -8.86 -39.34 16.47
CA GLU A 558 -9.90 -39.97 15.64
C GLU A 558 -11.12 -39.04 15.44
N LYS A 559 -11.56 -38.34 16.50
CA LYS A 559 -12.61 -37.32 16.40
C LYS A 559 -12.22 -36.23 15.40
N LEU A 560 -10.98 -35.74 15.45
CA LEU A 560 -10.47 -34.74 14.51
C LEU A 560 -10.42 -35.28 13.07
N GLN A 561 -10.01 -36.52 12.85
CA GLN A 561 -9.98 -37.14 11.53
C GLN A 561 -11.39 -37.30 10.92
N ASN A 562 -12.40 -37.53 11.75
CA ASN A 562 -13.80 -37.67 11.34
C ASN A 562 -14.62 -36.37 11.48
N SER A 563 -13.98 -35.26 11.88
CA SER A 563 -14.59 -33.93 11.92
C SER A 563 -14.94 -33.40 10.52
N TYR A 564 -15.70 -32.31 10.44
CA TYR A 564 -15.94 -31.61 9.17
C TYR A 564 -14.62 -31.10 8.57
N ALA A 565 -13.69 -30.61 9.40
CA ALA A 565 -12.34 -30.23 8.98
C ALA A 565 -11.57 -31.44 8.42
N GLY A 566 -11.65 -32.60 9.08
CA GLY A 566 -11.07 -33.88 8.63
C GLY A 566 -11.57 -34.31 7.25
N HIS A 567 -12.90 -34.29 7.06
CA HIS A 567 -13.51 -34.58 5.75
C HIS A 567 -13.09 -33.58 4.68
N PHE A 568 -13.05 -32.29 5.00
CA PHE A 568 -12.64 -31.26 4.07
C PHE A 568 -11.16 -31.42 3.66
N GLY A 569 -10.28 -31.73 4.61
CA GLY A 569 -8.87 -32.05 4.36
C GLY A 569 -8.70 -33.24 3.41
N LYS A 570 -9.40 -34.36 3.67
CA LYS A 570 -9.40 -35.55 2.82
C LYS A 570 -9.98 -35.30 1.42
N THR A 571 -10.88 -34.32 1.27
CA THR A 571 -11.44 -33.92 -0.03
C THR A 571 -10.39 -33.20 -0.89
N ILE A 572 -9.50 -32.43 -0.27
CA ILE A 572 -8.42 -31.70 -0.95
C ILE A 572 -7.16 -32.56 -1.13
N GLU A 573 -6.97 -33.57 -0.29
CA GLU A 573 -5.84 -34.51 -0.30
C GLU A 573 -5.45 -35.02 -1.69
N PRO A 574 -6.37 -35.47 -2.58
CA PRO A 574 -5.98 -35.97 -3.91
C PRO A 574 -5.22 -34.95 -4.77
N VAL A 575 -5.51 -33.66 -4.59
CA VAL A 575 -4.87 -32.57 -5.34
C VAL A 575 -3.48 -32.25 -4.77
N ILE A 576 -3.31 -32.38 -3.46
CA ILE A 576 -2.06 -32.01 -2.76
C ILE A 576 -1.12 -33.20 -2.52
N ARG A 577 -1.61 -34.44 -2.58
CA ARG A 577 -0.80 -35.66 -2.43
C ARG A 577 0.37 -35.75 -3.41
N PRO A 578 0.27 -35.31 -4.69
CA PRO A 578 1.43 -35.25 -5.59
C PRO A 578 2.57 -34.32 -5.12
N LEU A 579 2.30 -33.43 -4.16
CA LEU A 579 3.30 -32.55 -3.53
C LEU A 579 3.96 -33.18 -2.29
N GLY A 580 3.52 -34.38 -1.90
CA GLY A 580 3.93 -35.07 -0.68
C GLY A 580 3.10 -34.71 0.56
N TYR A 581 1.92 -34.10 0.41
CA TYR A 581 1.13 -33.59 1.53
C TYR A 581 -0.02 -34.55 1.89
N ASP A 582 -0.26 -34.72 3.18
CA ASP A 582 -1.40 -35.46 3.71
C ASP A 582 -2.60 -34.53 3.99
N TRP A 583 -3.73 -35.12 4.43
CA TRP A 583 -4.92 -34.36 4.77
C TRP A 583 -4.71 -33.40 5.96
N LYS A 584 -3.82 -33.71 6.91
CA LYS A 584 -3.49 -32.84 8.07
C LYS A 584 -2.78 -31.57 7.60
N ILE A 585 -1.78 -31.72 6.73
CA ILE A 585 -1.14 -30.61 6.01
C ILE A 585 -2.19 -29.86 5.20
N GLY A 586 -3.09 -30.56 4.50
CA GLY A 586 -4.21 -29.94 3.78
C GLY A 586 -5.05 -29.00 4.64
N ILE A 587 -5.49 -29.44 5.82
CA ILE A 587 -6.25 -28.60 6.77
C ILE A 587 -5.43 -27.38 7.18
N ALA A 588 -4.16 -27.57 7.52
CA ALA A 588 -3.30 -26.45 7.92
C ALA A 588 -3.00 -25.49 6.76
N LEU A 589 -2.92 -25.96 5.52
CA LEU A 589 -2.77 -25.10 4.33
C LEU A 589 -3.99 -24.19 4.17
N ILE A 590 -5.20 -24.74 4.33
CA ILE A 590 -6.46 -23.99 4.23
C ILE A 590 -6.59 -23.01 5.39
N ALA A 591 -6.30 -23.46 6.62
CA ALA A 591 -6.24 -22.59 7.79
C ALA A 591 -5.25 -21.42 7.56
N SER A 592 -4.08 -21.73 6.99
CA SER A 592 -3.05 -20.75 6.69
C SER A 592 -3.40 -19.77 5.58
N PHE A 593 -4.36 -20.12 4.71
CA PHE A 593 -4.86 -19.21 3.67
C PHE A 593 -5.57 -18.00 4.26
N ALA A 594 -6.27 -18.20 5.38
CA ALA A 594 -6.89 -17.13 6.14
C ALA A 594 -5.83 -16.20 6.76
N ALA A 595 -4.89 -16.80 7.48
CA ALA A 595 -3.79 -16.13 8.17
C ALA A 595 -2.59 -17.09 8.25
N ARG A 596 -1.42 -16.68 7.75
CA ARG A 596 -0.27 -17.59 7.51
C ARG A 596 0.25 -18.21 8.79
N GLU A 597 0.32 -17.40 9.84
CA GLU A 597 0.70 -17.73 11.21
C GLU A 597 -0.14 -18.86 11.83
N VAL A 598 -1.39 -19.02 11.38
CA VAL A 598 -2.31 -20.06 11.87
C VAL A 598 -1.83 -21.45 11.46
N PHE A 599 -0.88 -21.59 10.53
CA PHE A 599 -0.28 -22.88 10.21
C PHE A 599 0.31 -23.56 11.45
N VAL A 600 1.17 -22.87 12.21
CA VAL A 600 1.86 -23.46 13.37
C VAL A 600 0.86 -23.73 14.48
N GLY A 601 -0.09 -22.82 14.70
CA GLY A 601 -1.19 -23.03 15.65
C GLY A 601 -2.05 -24.24 15.27
N THR A 602 -2.46 -24.35 14.02
CA THR A 602 -3.27 -25.47 13.51
C THR A 602 -2.50 -26.78 13.57
N MET A 603 -1.23 -26.80 13.18
CA MET A 603 -0.36 -27.97 13.32
C MET A 603 -0.20 -28.35 14.80
N SER A 604 0.04 -27.37 15.67
CA SER A 604 0.09 -27.60 17.11
C SER A 604 -1.22 -28.23 17.57
N THR A 605 -2.37 -27.64 17.27
CA THR A 605 -3.69 -28.14 17.67
C THR A 605 -3.95 -29.54 17.12
N ILE A 606 -3.74 -29.78 15.82
CA ILE A 606 -3.97 -31.09 15.18
C ILE A 606 -3.09 -32.18 15.82
N TYR A 607 -1.83 -31.86 16.15
CA TYR A 607 -0.87 -32.80 16.74
C TYR A 607 -0.81 -32.77 18.28
N SER A 608 -1.44 -31.80 18.95
CA SER A 608 -1.52 -31.69 20.42
C SER A 608 -2.84 -32.22 20.96
N ILE A 609 -3.90 -32.19 20.16
CA ILE A 609 -5.16 -32.86 20.46
C ILE A 609 -4.93 -34.37 20.63
N GLY A 610 -3.87 -34.92 20.01
CA GLY A 610 -3.43 -36.30 20.20
C GLY A 610 -2.23 -36.48 21.13
N SER A 611 -1.88 -35.52 22.00
CA SER A 611 -0.84 -35.70 23.04
C SER A 611 -0.98 -34.65 24.18
N LYS A 612 -1.75 -34.96 25.23
CA LYS A 612 -1.96 -34.15 26.45
C LYS A 612 -1.01 -34.49 27.59
N THR A 613 0.01 -35.32 27.36
CA THR A 613 1.03 -35.60 28.38
C THR A 613 1.93 -34.37 28.59
N GLU A 614 2.00 -33.87 29.83
CA GLU A 614 2.78 -32.69 30.24
C GLU A 614 4.31 -32.82 30.01
N GLU A 615 4.81 -33.99 29.66
CA GLU A 615 6.26 -34.24 29.46
C GLU A 615 6.76 -34.19 28.01
N ASP A 616 5.89 -34.12 27.00
CA ASP A 616 6.32 -34.39 25.62
C ASP A 616 6.64 -33.12 24.80
N GLY A 617 7.87 -32.61 24.95
CA GLY A 617 8.70 -31.94 23.93
C GLY A 617 8.15 -30.79 23.05
N THR A 618 9.05 -29.99 22.49
CA THR A 618 8.69 -28.96 21.49
C THR A 618 7.90 -29.57 20.30
N ILE A 619 6.99 -28.82 19.65
CA ILE A 619 6.27 -29.22 18.41
C ILE A 619 7.18 -29.92 17.39
N LYS A 620 8.44 -29.48 17.28
CA LYS A 620 9.46 -30.06 16.40
C LYS A 620 9.69 -31.55 16.67
N ALA A 621 9.71 -31.98 17.93
CA ALA A 621 9.92 -33.38 18.29
C ALA A 621 8.72 -34.24 17.87
N ARG A 622 7.49 -33.72 18.01
CA ARG A 622 6.25 -34.40 17.61
C ARG A 622 6.19 -34.58 16.08
N LEU A 623 6.41 -33.50 15.32
CA LEU A 623 6.43 -33.54 13.85
C LEU A 623 7.51 -34.49 13.29
N LYS A 624 8.65 -34.63 13.97
CA LYS A 624 9.73 -35.52 13.54
C LYS A 624 9.41 -37.01 13.76
N ARG A 625 8.51 -37.34 14.69
CA ARG A 625 8.09 -38.72 14.99
C ARG A 625 6.92 -39.18 14.13
N GLU A 626 6.18 -38.26 13.51
CA GLU A 626 5.01 -38.58 12.70
C GLU A 626 5.40 -39.39 11.45
N LYS A 627 4.72 -40.53 11.26
CA LYS A 627 4.90 -41.42 10.11
C LYS A 627 3.62 -41.53 9.30
N ASP A 628 3.77 -41.62 7.99
CA ASP A 628 2.67 -41.84 7.07
C ASP A 628 2.07 -43.24 7.34
N PRO A 629 0.76 -43.36 7.59
CA PRO A 629 0.12 -44.63 7.89
C PRO A 629 0.19 -45.68 6.76
N VAL A 630 0.40 -45.24 5.52
CA VAL A 630 0.40 -46.07 4.32
C VAL A 630 1.82 -46.47 3.93
N THR A 631 2.79 -45.56 4.00
CA THR A 631 4.17 -45.82 3.58
C THR A 631 5.13 -46.15 4.72
N GLY A 632 4.81 -45.78 5.97
CA GLY A 632 5.67 -45.96 7.14
C GLY A 632 6.88 -45.00 7.20
N GLU A 633 7.02 -44.13 6.20
CA GLU A 633 8.06 -43.10 6.13
C GLU A 633 7.68 -41.85 6.94
N PRO A 634 8.65 -41.02 7.37
CA PRO A 634 8.34 -39.77 8.06
C PRO A 634 7.52 -38.83 7.16
N VAL A 635 6.38 -38.33 7.67
CA VAL A 635 5.50 -37.40 6.93
C VAL A 635 6.28 -36.13 6.54
N PHE A 636 7.11 -35.63 7.47
CA PHE A 636 7.98 -34.47 7.27
C PHE A 636 9.38 -34.88 6.79
N GLY A 637 9.46 -35.67 5.72
CA GLY A 637 10.73 -35.99 5.05
C GLY A 637 11.39 -34.78 4.39
N VAL A 638 12.58 -35.00 3.81
CA VAL A 638 13.36 -33.96 3.11
C VAL A 638 12.55 -33.38 1.94
N ALA A 639 12.02 -34.26 1.08
CA ALA A 639 11.23 -33.87 -0.10
C ALA A 639 9.97 -33.08 0.29
N THR A 640 9.18 -33.58 1.25
CA THR A 640 7.95 -32.93 1.71
C THR A 640 8.22 -31.58 2.35
N SER A 641 9.25 -31.47 3.19
CA SER A 641 9.56 -30.21 3.88
C SER A 641 10.08 -29.14 2.92
N PHE A 642 10.95 -29.48 1.98
CA PHE A 642 11.40 -28.53 0.95
C PHE A 642 10.26 -28.14 -0.02
N SER A 643 9.41 -29.10 -0.39
CA SER A 643 8.18 -28.85 -1.15
C SER A 643 7.28 -27.83 -0.43
N LEU A 644 7.04 -28.04 0.89
CA LEU A 644 6.28 -27.10 1.73
C LEU A 644 6.94 -25.73 1.83
N LEU A 645 8.25 -25.67 2.06
CA LEU A 645 8.98 -24.40 2.13
C LEU A 645 8.79 -23.58 0.86
N VAL A 646 8.96 -24.21 -0.32
CA VAL A 646 8.79 -23.54 -1.62
C VAL A 646 7.32 -23.18 -1.89
N PHE A 647 6.38 -24.04 -1.50
CA PHE A 647 4.95 -23.70 -1.54
C PHE A 647 4.67 -22.43 -0.76
N TYR A 648 5.16 -22.33 0.48
CA TYR A 648 4.98 -21.14 1.32
C TYR A 648 5.72 -19.90 0.81
N VAL A 649 6.81 -20.03 0.03
CA VAL A 649 7.46 -18.88 -0.64
C VAL A 649 6.53 -18.25 -1.69
N PHE A 650 5.79 -19.04 -2.46
CA PHE A 650 5.00 -18.53 -3.58
C PHE A 650 3.50 -18.41 -3.30
N ALA A 651 2.96 -19.16 -2.35
CA ALA A 651 1.53 -19.24 -2.12
C ALA A 651 0.97 -17.90 -1.61
N MET A 652 -0.16 -17.51 -2.20
CA MET A 652 -0.96 -16.38 -1.72
C MET A 652 -1.80 -16.81 -0.53
N MET A 653 -1.23 -16.72 0.67
CA MET A 653 -1.88 -17.22 1.90
C MET A 653 -2.33 -16.11 2.84
N CYS A 654 -2.83 -15.00 2.32
CA CYS A 654 -3.18 -13.87 3.18
C CYS A 654 -4.47 -13.23 2.69
N MET A 655 -5.59 -13.59 3.31
CA MET A 655 -6.91 -13.07 2.95
C MET A 655 -6.96 -11.54 3.06
N SER A 656 -6.29 -10.97 4.06
CA SER A 656 -6.16 -9.51 4.19
C SER A 656 -5.39 -8.88 3.02
N THR A 657 -4.42 -9.59 2.43
CA THR A 657 -3.76 -9.14 1.19
C THR A 657 -4.75 -9.11 0.03
N ILE A 658 -5.58 -10.13 -0.15
CA ILE A 658 -6.62 -10.18 -1.20
C ILE A 658 -7.61 -9.02 -1.02
N ALA A 659 -8.07 -8.80 0.22
CA ALA A 659 -9.01 -7.73 0.55
C ALA A 659 -8.41 -6.33 0.29
N VAL A 660 -7.12 -6.14 0.58
CA VAL A 660 -6.43 -4.87 0.34
C VAL A 660 -6.17 -4.67 -1.16
N VAL A 661 -5.81 -5.72 -1.92
CA VAL A 661 -5.70 -5.64 -3.38
C VAL A 661 -7.06 -5.30 -3.99
N TYR A 662 -8.15 -5.90 -3.48
CA TYR A 662 -9.51 -5.55 -3.89
C TYR A 662 -9.81 -4.07 -3.60
N ARG A 663 -9.43 -3.56 -2.43
CA ARG A 663 -9.62 -2.15 -2.06
C ARG A 663 -8.78 -1.19 -2.91
N GLU A 664 -7.53 -1.55 -3.22
CA GLU A 664 -6.62 -0.72 -4.00
C GLU A 664 -6.92 -0.73 -5.50
N THR A 665 -7.39 -1.86 -6.02
CA THR A 665 -7.77 -2.01 -7.43
C THR A 665 -9.26 -1.77 -7.69
N LYS A 666 -10.05 -1.61 -6.61
CA LYS A 666 -11.51 -1.41 -6.57
C LYS A 666 -12.28 -2.38 -7.50
N GLY A 667 -11.82 -3.63 -7.64
CA GLY A 667 -12.47 -4.68 -8.44
C GLY A 667 -11.87 -6.08 -8.25
N TRP A 668 -12.62 -7.13 -8.62
CA TRP A 668 -12.21 -8.54 -8.40
C TRP A 668 -11.24 -9.10 -9.45
N LYS A 669 -11.07 -8.41 -10.58
CA LYS A 669 -10.21 -8.88 -11.68
C LYS A 669 -8.77 -9.12 -11.22
N TRP A 670 -8.14 -8.12 -10.59
CA TRP A 670 -6.74 -8.22 -10.17
C TRP A 670 -6.52 -9.17 -8.98
N PRO A 671 -7.31 -9.13 -7.90
CA PRO A 671 -7.20 -10.11 -6.82
C PRO A 671 -7.30 -11.56 -7.31
N MET A 672 -8.25 -11.87 -8.21
CA MET A 672 -8.42 -13.23 -8.71
C MET A 672 -7.30 -13.67 -9.65
N ILE A 673 -6.80 -12.78 -10.52
CA ILE A 673 -5.60 -13.07 -11.33
C ILE A 673 -4.41 -13.34 -10.40
N GLN A 674 -4.25 -12.52 -9.37
CA GLN A 674 -3.15 -12.63 -8.42
C GLN A 674 -3.20 -13.94 -7.65
N LEU A 675 -4.37 -14.31 -7.13
CA LEU A 675 -4.62 -15.58 -6.47
C LEU A 675 -4.34 -16.77 -7.41
N ALA A 676 -4.85 -16.71 -8.64
CA ALA A 676 -4.68 -17.80 -9.60
C ALA A 676 -3.20 -18.01 -9.96
N TYR A 677 -2.47 -16.98 -10.38
CA TYR A 677 -1.08 -17.16 -10.82
C TYR A 677 -0.17 -17.56 -9.66
N MET A 678 -0.37 -17.01 -8.45
CA MET A 678 0.46 -17.35 -7.28
C MET A 678 0.20 -18.78 -6.82
N SER A 679 -1.06 -19.23 -6.82
CA SER A 679 -1.41 -20.61 -6.49
C SER A 679 -0.84 -21.60 -7.51
N VAL A 680 -0.94 -21.29 -8.81
CA VAL A 680 -0.32 -22.11 -9.87
C VAL A 680 1.20 -22.15 -9.72
N LEU A 681 1.83 -21.00 -9.49
CA LEU A 681 3.28 -20.91 -9.29
C LEU A 681 3.73 -21.72 -8.07
N ALA A 682 3.02 -21.61 -6.96
CA ALA A 682 3.32 -22.35 -5.74
C ALA A 682 3.15 -23.85 -5.92
N TYR A 683 2.05 -24.28 -6.55
CA TYR A 683 1.78 -25.69 -6.80
C TYR A 683 2.85 -26.31 -7.71
N VAL A 684 3.13 -25.68 -8.86
CA VAL A 684 4.11 -26.19 -9.83
C VAL A 684 5.52 -26.20 -9.23
N ALA A 685 5.92 -25.15 -8.53
CA ALA A 685 7.25 -25.09 -7.91
C ALA A 685 7.41 -26.14 -6.80
N ALA A 686 6.41 -26.32 -5.94
CA ALA A 686 6.42 -27.35 -4.91
C ALA A 686 6.43 -28.76 -5.52
N PHE A 687 5.63 -28.99 -6.57
CA PHE A 687 5.62 -30.26 -7.30
C PHE A 687 6.99 -30.60 -7.88
N ILE A 688 7.63 -29.66 -8.56
CA ILE A 688 8.97 -29.84 -9.12
C ILE A 688 9.97 -30.20 -8.02
N VAL A 689 9.94 -29.47 -6.89
CA VAL A 689 10.85 -29.72 -5.76
C VAL A 689 10.62 -31.08 -5.14
N TYR A 690 9.36 -31.49 -4.94
CA TYR A 690 9.04 -32.81 -4.40
C TYR A 690 9.53 -33.93 -5.32
N GLN A 691 9.26 -33.84 -6.62
CA GLN A 691 9.67 -34.88 -7.58
C GLN A 691 11.19 -34.96 -7.76
N LEU A 692 11.92 -33.85 -7.57
CA LEU A 692 13.38 -33.84 -7.66
C LEU A 692 14.07 -34.40 -6.41
N LEU A 693 13.40 -34.37 -5.25
CA LEU A 693 13.97 -34.76 -3.95
C LEU A 693 13.43 -36.08 -3.40
N LYS A 694 12.41 -36.66 -4.03
CA LYS A 694 11.76 -37.91 -3.62
C LYS A 694 12.66 -39.12 -3.83
#